data_AF-A0A516X1W6-F1
#
_entry.id   AF-A0A516X1W6-F1
#
_cell.length_a   1.000
_cell.length_b   1.000
_cell.length_c   1.000
_cell.angle_alpha   90.00
_cell.angle_beta   90.00
_cell.angle_gamma   90.00
#
_symmetry.space_group_name_H-M   'P 1'
#
loop_
_entity.id
_entity.type
_entity.pdbx_description
1 polymer ?
#
loop_
_entity_poly.entity_id
_entity_poly.type
_entity_poly.pdbx_seq_one_letter_code
_entity_poly.pdbx_strand_id
1 'polypeptide(L)'
;MMRRSLRPAPREVNVGEDPRSRESRLPPEMSQPRTAQPRTVQPNGTIDPGGSAMTVRPAASALPAGPATDDARVHGDDGWPPVTEESARERVAGRCFGLRPPRLVGAELEWLTRTRSGGRPTAAHLAGALGAHAPGSVAPGSPHAALPAGGSVSIEPGGQVEISSAPLRDVDTLCAALTADAAALRALLGARGIEMIPGAVDGVRAPSRILTVARYAAMQERFDRNGPLGAAMMCNTAAIHVSVDCGADPEDLALRWRALNAVGPALVAAFADAGDAVVGGDGHGGMTRAGRWASERMRTWLTLDPGRTGLDAAAPGASADPVAAYTRWALSAPLLCVQREDGDWSVPGDVTFAQWIAGDAAAPDRAPTAADLDYHLTTLFPPVRPCGHLEVRYIDAQPAPAGDHGQALHEEAWPAPIAVVDALVRTPETARRAAAIAESTRGEWRRAAQRGLADEELRGSAQALLGLAAEAAPGGATQAIESVARRIARAGGSAVGAARSSSPQDDRDDVRAACRSALERARRRTRVLTDVPDDQLTAQHSELMSPLVWDLAHIGNQEDLWLVRAAGGRAATPPVTGPQDEPWRSHDSGDAPAHDGAHGLDDLYDAFRHPRATRPALPILGPEAARGYTASVRAHAMAVLERCGFDGDPLTAGGFVFGMVAQHEQQHDETMLATHQLRTGPRLLHAPAAPRARRPLGGDAGAPGAVRSDRAAPEVVVPGGAFTMGTDGAPGPESWALDNERPAHRVEVAAFAIEAVPVTNRRYARFIADGGYRRRELWSERGWRHRLQEVLEAPQFWSRAGDGHWVRRRFGATEDLEPDEPVVHVSYFEAEAFAAWAGKRLPTEAEWEKAARHHPSAGHSRAYPWGDEAPAERHANLGQRHLSPAGVWAYPDGATASGIHQLIGDVWEWTSSGFEAYPGFRAFPYREYSEVFFGGDYRVLRGGSFGTDAVACRGTFRNWDHPVRRQIFAGIRLARDCADAAGSSSSGADESGDA
;
A
#
# COMPACT_ATOMS: atom_id res chain seq x y z
N MET A 1 -39.88 -49.88 51.03
CA MET A 1 -41.01 -49.14 51.66
C MET A 1 -41.65 -48.20 50.62
N MET A 2 -42.82 -47.66 50.95
CA MET A 2 -43.72 -46.78 50.16
C MET A 2 -43.05 -45.78 49.19
N ARG A 3 -43.53 -45.56 47.95
CA ARG A 3 -44.84 -45.05 47.42
C ARG A 3 -45.06 -43.53 47.58
N ARG A 4 -45.58 -42.93 46.49
CA ARG A 4 -46.19 -41.58 46.32
C ARG A 4 -45.18 -40.41 46.32
N SER A 5 -45.10 -39.51 45.34
CA SER A 5 -46.10 -38.81 44.47
C SER A 5 -46.98 -37.80 45.21
N LEU A 6 -46.88 -36.52 44.83
CA LEU A 6 -47.99 -35.58 44.66
C LEU A 6 -47.48 -34.22 44.11
N ARG A 7 -48.07 -33.74 43.01
CA ARG A 7 -48.24 -32.29 42.74
C ARG A 7 -49.46 -31.80 43.54
N PRO A 8 -49.71 -30.48 43.64
CA PRO A 8 -50.70 -29.92 42.70
C PRO A 8 -50.31 -28.55 42.12
N ALA A 9 -51.17 -28.02 41.25
CA ALA A 9 -51.00 -26.77 40.51
C ALA A 9 -52.14 -25.76 40.88
N PRO A 10 -52.88 -25.13 39.94
CA PRO A 10 -52.58 -23.84 39.27
C PRO A 10 -53.75 -22.81 39.41
N ARG A 11 -53.88 -21.91 38.42
CA ARG A 11 -55.01 -21.01 38.02
C ARG A 11 -54.79 -19.53 38.38
N GLU A 12 -55.36 -18.52 37.69
CA GLU A 12 -56.57 -18.39 36.83
C GLU A 12 -56.33 -17.44 35.61
N VAL A 13 -57.16 -17.29 34.55
CA VAL A 13 -58.14 -18.11 33.77
C VAL A 13 -58.61 -17.31 32.52
N ASN A 14 -58.84 -18.00 31.38
CA ASN A 14 -59.73 -17.78 30.18
C ASN A 14 -60.16 -16.35 29.70
N VAL A 15 -60.71 -16.10 28.49
CA VAL A 15 -61.63 -16.80 27.55
C VAL A 15 -61.31 -16.29 26.12
N GLY A 16 -61.48 -16.95 24.96
CA GLY A 16 -62.09 -18.21 24.45
C GLY A 16 -62.30 -18.05 22.92
N GLU A 17 -62.76 -18.99 22.07
CA GLU A 17 -63.13 -20.41 22.13
C GLU A 17 -62.94 -21.06 20.72
N ASP A 18 -63.23 -22.36 20.54
CA ASP A 18 -63.24 -23.13 19.27
C ASP A 18 -64.47 -24.07 19.27
N PRO A 19 -65.21 -24.29 18.15
CA PRO A 19 -65.14 -25.63 17.51
C PRO A 19 -65.44 -25.75 15.98
N ARG A 20 -64.56 -26.48 15.28
CA ARG A 20 -64.85 -27.63 14.35
C ARG A 20 -65.59 -27.47 13.00
N SER A 21 -64.82 -27.68 11.92
CA SER A 21 -65.03 -28.57 10.74
C SER A 21 -66.44 -29.06 10.28
N ARG A 22 -66.76 -28.88 8.97
CA ARG A 22 -67.26 -29.92 8.03
C ARG A 22 -67.24 -29.47 6.55
N GLU A 23 -67.41 -30.41 5.61
CA GLU A 23 -66.96 -30.31 4.21
C GLU A 23 -68.04 -29.98 3.14
N SER A 24 -67.58 -29.41 2.01
CA SER A 24 -67.81 -29.88 0.61
C SER A 24 -68.62 -29.03 -0.42
N ARG A 25 -68.04 -29.00 -1.64
CA ARG A 25 -68.61 -28.86 -3.02
C ARG A 25 -68.75 -27.48 -3.74
N LEU A 26 -67.82 -27.31 -4.71
CA LEU A 26 -67.98 -26.96 -6.16
C LEU A 26 -67.92 -25.47 -6.64
N PRO A 27 -67.46 -25.19 -7.90
CA PRO A 27 -66.65 -24.01 -8.31
C PRO A 27 -67.34 -23.14 -9.43
N PRO A 28 -66.69 -22.32 -10.33
CA PRO A 28 -65.60 -22.66 -11.30
C PRO A 28 -64.55 -21.54 -11.65
N GLU A 29 -63.60 -21.86 -12.55
CA GLU A 29 -63.04 -21.14 -13.76
C GLU A 29 -62.92 -19.58 -13.86
N MET A 30 -62.11 -18.91 -14.73
CA MET A 30 -60.87 -19.18 -15.53
C MET A 30 -60.31 -17.85 -16.17
N SER A 31 -59.00 -17.81 -16.47
CA SER A 31 -58.33 -17.16 -17.65
C SER A 31 -58.17 -15.63 -17.92
N GLN A 32 -56.89 -15.29 -18.24
CA GLN A 32 -56.24 -14.31 -19.16
C GLN A 32 -57.05 -13.72 -20.37
N PRO A 33 -56.68 -12.57 -21.04
CA PRO A 33 -55.46 -12.49 -21.93
C PRO A 33 -54.83 -11.14 -22.44
N ARG A 34 -53.54 -11.26 -22.85
CA ARG A 34 -52.80 -10.84 -24.09
C ARG A 34 -52.71 -9.39 -24.67
N THR A 35 -51.62 -9.24 -25.44
CA THR A 35 -51.01 -8.12 -26.20
C THR A 35 -51.49 -7.96 -27.66
N ALA A 36 -51.25 -6.79 -28.31
CA ALA A 36 -51.06 -6.64 -29.76
C ALA A 36 -50.41 -5.30 -30.21
N GLN A 37 -49.82 -5.28 -31.42
CA GLN A 37 -49.10 -4.17 -32.09
C GLN A 37 -50.02 -3.29 -32.99
N PRO A 38 -49.50 -2.19 -33.59
CA PRO A 38 -50.02 -1.66 -34.86
C PRO A 38 -48.96 -1.56 -35.99
N ARG A 39 -49.43 -1.44 -37.24
CA ARG A 39 -48.63 -1.41 -38.48
C ARG A 39 -49.14 -0.32 -39.44
N THR A 40 -48.23 0.50 -39.98
CA THR A 40 -48.24 1.19 -41.31
C THR A 40 -49.45 1.98 -41.83
N VAL A 41 -49.19 3.19 -42.38
CA VAL A 41 -49.50 3.67 -43.78
C VAL A 41 -49.66 5.22 -43.86
N GLN A 42 -49.00 5.86 -44.85
CA GLN A 42 -49.15 7.26 -45.33
C GLN A 42 -50.14 7.32 -46.53
N PRO A 43 -50.69 8.46 -47.08
CA PRO A 43 -50.00 9.75 -47.32
C PRO A 43 -50.84 11.07 -47.45
N ASN A 44 -50.13 12.16 -47.79
CA ASN A 44 -50.52 13.37 -48.56
C ASN A 44 -51.59 14.39 -48.05
N GLY A 45 -51.23 15.69 -48.18
CA GLY A 45 -52.14 16.84 -48.04
C GLY A 45 -51.41 18.20 -48.14
N THR A 46 -51.34 18.76 -49.35
CA THR A 46 -50.61 20.01 -49.71
C THR A 46 -51.30 21.30 -49.25
N ILE A 47 -50.56 22.40 -49.04
CA ILE A 47 -50.75 23.73 -49.66
C ILE A 47 -49.63 24.71 -49.23
N ASP A 48 -49.06 25.41 -50.22
CA ASP A 48 -48.35 26.71 -50.13
C ASP A 48 -48.99 27.60 -51.22
N PRO A 49 -49.20 28.91 -51.01
CA PRO A 49 -48.23 29.86 -51.57
C PRO A 49 -48.03 31.17 -50.78
N GLY A 50 -46.76 31.48 -50.50
CA GLY A 50 -46.10 32.68 -51.05
C GLY A 50 -46.30 34.06 -50.39
N GLY A 51 -45.19 34.64 -49.92
CA GLY A 51 -45.08 36.06 -49.54
C GLY A 51 -43.63 36.47 -49.31
N SER A 52 -43.03 37.19 -50.26
CA SER A 52 -41.59 37.53 -50.24
C SER A 52 -41.19 38.49 -49.13
N ALA A 53 -40.04 38.25 -48.49
CA ALA A 53 -39.36 39.21 -47.63
C ALA A 53 -37.84 39.24 -47.93
N MET A 54 -37.26 40.44 -47.94
CA MET A 54 -35.86 40.69 -48.30
C MET A 54 -34.86 40.13 -47.29
N THR A 55 -33.69 39.76 -47.79
CA THR A 55 -32.49 39.39 -47.03
C THR A 55 -32.03 40.48 -46.06
N VAL A 56 -32.05 40.16 -44.76
CA VAL A 56 -31.08 40.64 -43.77
C VAL A 56 -30.63 39.43 -42.96
N ARG A 57 -29.33 39.06 -43.06
CA ARG A 57 -28.72 37.99 -42.25
C ARG A 57 -28.35 38.54 -40.86
N PRO A 58 -28.83 37.96 -39.75
CA PRO A 58 -28.16 38.06 -38.47
C PRO A 58 -27.02 37.03 -38.41
N ALA A 59 -25.85 37.42 -37.90
CA ALA A 59 -24.70 36.54 -37.82
C ALA A 59 -24.85 35.51 -36.69
N ALA A 60 -24.92 34.22 -37.06
CA ALA A 60 -24.80 33.11 -36.12
C ALA A 60 -23.32 32.68 -36.01
N SER A 61 -22.59 33.29 -35.07
CA SER A 61 -21.22 32.87 -34.72
C SER A 61 -21.25 31.85 -33.59
N ALA A 62 -21.69 30.62 -33.91
CA ALA A 62 -21.46 29.46 -33.05
C ALA A 62 -20.24 28.71 -33.56
N LEU A 63 -19.17 28.64 -32.75
CA LEU A 63 -18.00 27.80 -33.01
C LEU A 63 -17.98 26.66 -31.97
N PRO A 64 -17.82 25.40 -32.39
CA PRO A 64 -17.63 24.29 -31.47
C PRO A 64 -16.19 24.30 -30.95
N ALA A 65 -16.03 24.21 -29.63
CA ALA A 65 -14.82 23.66 -29.04
C ALA A 65 -15.02 22.15 -28.95
N GLY A 66 -14.52 21.40 -29.94
CA GLY A 66 -14.40 19.94 -29.84
C GLY A 66 -13.15 19.56 -29.03
N PRO A 67 -12.90 18.26 -28.83
CA PRO A 67 -11.58 17.78 -28.41
C PRO A 67 -10.56 18.29 -29.44
N ALA A 68 -9.32 18.50 -29.01
CA ALA A 68 -8.29 19.11 -29.85
C ALA A 68 -7.95 18.21 -31.06
N THR A 69 -8.70 18.36 -32.14
CA THR A 69 -8.45 17.68 -33.41
C THR A 69 -7.16 18.22 -34.01
N ASP A 70 -6.31 17.28 -34.44
CA ASP A 70 -4.91 17.49 -34.82
C ASP A 70 -4.75 18.18 -36.20
N ASP A 71 -5.75 18.98 -36.60
CA ASP A 71 -5.88 19.61 -37.92
C ASP A 71 -5.73 21.14 -37.84
N ALA A 72 -4.96 21.60 -36.85
CA ALA A 72 -4.37 22.94 -36.83
C ALA A 72 -3.26 22.99 -37.90
N ARG A 73 -3.67 23.34 -39.13
CA ARG A 73 -2.78 23.55 -40.28
C ARG A 73 -1.56 24.39 -39.89
N VAL A 74 -0.40 24.01 -40.42
CA VAL A 74 0.81 24.84 -40.41
C VAL A 74 0.52 26.14 -41.17
N HIS A 75 0.13 27.17 -40.43
CA HIS A 75 -0.09 28.52 -40.96
C HIS A 75 1.21 29.31 -40.78
N GLY A 76 1.96 29.42 -41.88
CA GLY A 76 3.18 30.23 -41.92
C GLY A 76 2.86 31.72 -41.84
N ASP A 77 3.59 32.41 -40.95
CA ASP A 77 3.72 33.86 -40.85
C ASP A 77 2.42 34.67 -41.05
N ASP A 78 1.37 34.28 -40.29
CA ASP A 78 0.24 35.17 -40.03
C ASP A 78 0.78 36.43 -39.36
N GLY A 79 0.94 37.53 -40.12
CA GLY A 79 1.67 38.77 -39.78
C GLY A 79 1.14 39.59 -38.58
N TRP A 80 0.97 38.93 -37.44
CA TRP A 80 0.69 39.46 -36.13
C TRP A 80 2.01 39.88 -35.45
N PRO A 81 1.98 40.90 -34.58
CA PRO A 81 3.15 41.24 -33.77
C PRO A 81 3.55 40.07 -32.86
N PRO A 82 4.85 39.92 -32.52
CA PRO A 82 5.33 38.98 -31.52
C PRO A 82 4.55 39.09 -30.20
N VAL A 83 4.35 37.96 -29.52
CA VAL A 83 3.63 37.92 -28.25
C VAL A 83 4.42 38.67 -27.17
N THR A 84 3.80 39.69 -26.59
CA THR A 84 4.22 40.36 -25.34
C THR A 84 3.37 39.86 -24.17
N GLU A 85 3.82 40.06 -22.91
CA GLU A 85 3.02 39.71 -21.72
C GLU A 85 1.63 40.38 -21.71
N GLU A 86 1.53 41.62 -22.20
CA GLU A 86 0.26 42.36 -22.31
C GLU A 86 -0.68 41.69 -23.32
N SER A 87 -0.20 41.44 -24.55
CA SER A 87 -0.97 40.73 -25.58
C SER A 87 -1.34 39.29 -25.18
N ALA A 88 -0.48 38.63 -24.39
CA ALA A 88 -0.75 37.31 -23.84
C ALA A 88 -1.92 37.37 -22.84
N ARG A 89 -1.96 38.39 -21.97
CA ARG A 89 -3.07 38.60 -21.03
C ARG A 89 -4.38 38.87 -21.76
N GLU A 90 -4.38 39.72 -22.79
CA GLU A 90 -5.56 39.98 -23.63
C GLU A 90 -6.04 38.70 -24.32
N ARG A 91 -5.11 37.90 -24.87
CA ARG A 91 -5.44 36.64 -25.54
C ARG A 91 -6.01 35.61 -24.57
N VAL A 92 -5.40 35.44 -23.39
CA VAL A 92 -5.93 34.57 -22.32
C VAL A 92 -7.32 35.03 -21.88
N ALA A 93 -7.56 36.34 -21.71
CA ALA A 93 -8.88 36.86 -21.39
C ALA A 93 -9.93 36.46 -22.45
N GLY A 94 -9.63 36.70 -23.74
CA GLY A 94 -10.57 36.45 -24.83
C GLY A 94 -10.74 34.98 -25.25
N ARG A 95 -9.69 34.14 -25.10
CA ARG A 95 -9.70 32.72 -25.49
C ARG A 95 -10.02 31.78 -24.35
N CYS A 96 -9.44 31.97 -23.17
CA CYS A 96 -9.60 31.06 -22.04
C CYS A 96 -10.83 31.39 -21.19
N PHE A 97 -11.12 32.68 -20.98
CA PHE A 97 -12.14 33.15 -20.04
C PHE A 97 -13.33 33.83 -20.73
N GLY A 98 -13.94 33.12 -21.69
CA GLY A 98 -15.08 33.62 -22.46
C GLY A 98 -16.28 33.96 -21.60
N LEU A 99 -16.50 35.26 -21.32
CA LEU A 99 -17.63 35.75 -20.52
C LEU A 99 -18.96 35.60 -21.26
N ARG A 100 -19.94 34.96 -20.61
CA ARG A 100 -21.28 34.67 -21.15
C ARG A 100 -22.21 34.23 -20.01
N PRO A 101 -23.52 34.56 -20.08
CA PRO A 101 -24.49 34.13 -19.07
C PRO A 101 -24.46 32.60 -18.88
N PRO A 102 -24.28 32.11 -17.65
CA PRO A 102 -24.05 30.70 -17.37
C PRO A 102 -25.30 29.88 -17.64
N ARG A 103 -25.28 29.12 -18.74
CA ARG A 103 -26.47 28.47 -19.29
C ARG A 103 -26.19 27.15 -20.00
N LEU A 104 -24.94 26.83 -20.35
CA LEU A 104 -24.58 25.54 -20.92
C LEU A 104 -23.68 24.74 -19.99
N VAL A 105 -23.91 23.42 -20.02
CA VAL A 105 -23.08 22.38 -19.46
C VAL A 105 -22.70 21.41 -20.59
N GLY A 106 -21.47 20.90 -20.54
CA GLY A 106 -21.00 19.79 -21.37
C GLY A 106 -20.18 18.83 -20.51
N ALA A 107 -19.84 17.67 -21.05
CA ALA A 107 -18.90 16.77 -20.41
C ALA A 107 -18.12 15.93 -21.42
N GLU A 108 -16.95 15.48 -20.98
CA GLU A 108 -16.14 14.48 -21.66
C GLU A 108 -16.12 13.21 -20.81
N LEU A 109 -16.37 12.06 -21.44
CA LEU A 109 -16.36 10.75 -20.79
C LEU A 109 -15.29 9.88 -21.42
N GLU A 110 -14.30 9.44 -20.64
CA GLU A 110 -13.19 8.60 -21.11
C GLU A 110 -13.33 7.16 -20.58
N TRP A 111 -12.98 6.18 -21.42
CA TRP A 111 -12.90 4.77 -21.06
C TRP A 111 -11.61 4.12 -21.54
N LEU A 112 -11.02 3.29 -20.67
CA LEU A 112 -9.97 2.37 -21.05
C LEU A 112 -10.51 1.34 -22.07
N THR A 113 -9.70 0.93 -23.05
CA THR A 113 -10.12 -0.06 -24.05
C THR A 113 -9.36 -1.38 -23.95
N ARG A 114 -9.98 -2.49 -24.35
CA ARG A 114 -9.38 -3.83 -24.34
C ARG A 114 -9.87 -4.68 -25.50
N THR A 115 -8.97 -5.46 -26.10
CA THR A 115 -9.31 -6.45 -27.12
C THR A 115 -9.70 -7.79 -26.47
N ARG A 116 -10.35 -8.70 -27.22
CA ARG A 116 -10.71 -10.04 -26.73
C ARG A 116 -9.54 -10.88 -26.19
N SER A 117 -8.30 -10.56 -26.56
CA SER A 117 -7.08 -11.21 -26.04
C SER A 117 -6.48 -10.54 -24.80
N GLY A 118 -7.15 -9.53 -24.24
CA GLY A 118 -6.67 -8.74 -23.10
C GLY A 118 -5.76 -7.56 -23.45
N GLY A 119 -5.19 -7.53 -24.66
CA GLY A 119 -4.29 -6.46 -25.10
C GLY A 119 -4.98 -5.12 -25.37
N ARG A 120 -4.18 -4.06 -25.54
CA ARG A 120 -4.65 -2.76 -26.09
C ARG A 120 -4.96 -2.91 -27.59
N PRO A 121 -6.03 -2.28 -28.12
CA PRO A 121 -6.25 -2.24 -29.57
C PRO A 121 -5.19 -1.37 -30.24
N THR A 122 -4.85 -1.67 -31.49
CA THR A 122 -3.96 -0.82 -32.30
C THR A 122 -4.75 0.37 -32.87
N ALA A 123 -4.04 1.43 -33.27
CA ALA A 123 -4.67 2.60 -33.93
C ALA A 123 -5.51 2.17 -35.15
N ALA A 124 -5.00 1.26 -35.98
CA ALA A 124 -5.74 0.70 -37.12
C ALA A 124 -6.99 -0.11 -36.71
N HIS A 125 -6.96 -0.80 -35.57
CA HIS A 125 -8.11 -1.55 -35.05
C HIS A 125 -9.21 -0.61 -34.53
N LEU A 126 -8.83 0.46 -33.83
CA LEU A 126 -9.73 1.53 -33.41
C LEU A 126 -10.34 2.26 -34.62
N ALA A 127 -9.51 2.73 -35.56
CA ALA A 127 -9.94 3.36 -36.81
C ALA A 127 -10.95 2.48 -37.58
N GLY A 128 -10.63 1.19 -37.72
CA GLY A 128 -11.50 0.23 -38.38
C GLY A 128 -12.84 -0.01 -37.68
N ALA A 129 -12.91 0.16 -36.35
CA ALA A 129 -14.12 0.01 -35.55
C ALA A 129 -15.00 1.28 -35.54
N LEU A 130 -14.38 2.45 -35.43
CA LEU A 130 -15.06 3.76 -35.44
C LEU A 130 -15.54 4.16 -36.84
N GLY A 131 -14.86 3.73 -37.90
CA GLY A 131 -15.26 4.02 -39.28
C GLY A 131 -15.29 5.52 -39.55
N ALA A 132 -16.44 6.05 -40.01
CA ALA A 132 -16.61 7.48 -40.27
C ALA A 132 -16.48 8.37 -39.02
N HIS A 133 -16.60 7.79 -37.82
CA HIS A 133 -16.44 8.49 -36.54
C HIS A 133 -14.99 8.51 -36.03
N ALA A 134 -14.04 7.88 -36.73
CA ALA A 134 -12.65 7.84 -36.32
C ALA A 134 -12.02 9.24 -36.36
N PRO A 135 -11.28 9.69 -35.33
CA PRO A 135 -10.52 10.94 -35.40
C PRO A 135 -9.29 10.80 -36.30
N GLY A 136 -8.80 11.94 -36.80
CA GLY A 136 -7.62 12.01 -37.68
C GLY A 136 -6.35 11.38 -37.10
N SER A 137 -6.21 11.37 -35.77
CA SER A 137 -5.07 10.77 -35.04
C SER A 137 -4.91 9.26 -35.22
N VAL A 138 -5.98 8.55 -35.59
CA VAL A 138 -5.94 7.11 -35.95
C VAL A 138 -6.33 6.83 -37.39
N ALA A 139 -7.02 7.77 -38.05
CA ALA A 139 -7.49 7.66 -39.43
C ALA A 139 -7.33 8.99 -40.19
N PRO A 140 -6.12 9.31 -40.70
CA PRO A 140 -5.90 10.51 -41.50
C PRO A 140 -6.84 10.56 -42.72
N GLY A 141 -7.54 11.67 -42.89
CA GLY A 141 -8.57 11.84 -43.94
C GLY A 141 -9.96 11.28 -43.60
N SER A 142 -10.19 10.79 -42.38
CA SER A 142 -11.54 10.50 -41.88
C SER A 142 -12.39 11.78 -41.81
N PRO A 143 -13.71 11.73 -42.10
CA PRO A 143 -14.61 12.86 -41.93
C PRO A 143 -14.91 13.20 -40.47
N HIS A 144 -14.48 12.36 -39.51
CA HIS A 144 -14.68 12.52 -38.06
C HIS A 144 -16.13 12.89 -37.69
N ALA A 145 -17.08 12.14 -38.25
CA ALA A 145 -18.51 12.39 -38.07
C ALA A 145 -18.93 12.24 -36.60
N ALA A 146 -19.80 13.12 -36.13
CA ALA A 146 -20.39 13.01 -34.79
C ALA A 146 -21.20 11.71 -34.61
N LEU A 147 -21.29 11.25 -33.37
CA LEU A 147 -22.16 10.17 -32.92
C LEU A 147 -23.65 10.60 -32.97
N PRO A 148 -24.62 9.67 -32.86
CA PRO A 148 -26.04 9.95 -33.12
C PRO A 148 -26.70 11.08 -32.33
N ALA A 149 -26.24 11.37 -31.11
CA ALA A 149 -26.71 12.49 -30.27
C ALA A 149 -25.78 13.72 -30.31
N GLY A 150 -24.75 13.70 -31.16
CA GLY A 150 -23.91 14.86 -31.50
C GLY A 150 -22.53 14.90 -30.85
N GLY A 151 -22.16 13.92 -30.01
CA GLY A 151 -20.83 13.83 -29.41
C GLY A 151 -19.73 13.47 -30.42
N SER A 152 -18.51 13.95 -30.20
CA SER A 152 -17.32 13.64 -31.01
C SER A 152 -16.41 12.65 -30.30
N VAL A 153 -15.80 11.72 -31.04
CA VAL A 153 -14.91 10.69 -30.47
C VAL A 153 -13.44 11.10 -30.53
N SER A 154 -12.75 11.07 -29.39
CA SER A 154 -11.29 11.21 -29.27
C SER A 154 -10.63 9.85 -29.02
N ILE A 155 -9.34 9.74 -29.34
CA ILE A 155 -8.49 8.61 -28.92
C ILE A 155 -7.29 9.19 -28.18
N GLU A 156 -7.05 8.72 -26.96
CA GLU A 156 -5.89 9.11 -26.16
C GLU A 156 -4.64 8.27 -26.49
N PRO A 157 -3.44 8.70 -26.11
CA PRO A 157 -2.18 8.08 -26.53
C PRO A 157 -2.06 6.58 -26.31
N GLY A 158 -2.65 6.02 -25.24
CA GLY A 158 -2.66 4.57 -24.97
C GLY A 158 -3.82 3.79 -25.58
N GLY A 159 -4.69 4.45 -26.34
CA GLY A 159 -5.88 3.87 -26.95
C GLY A 159 -7.15 3.91 -26.10
N GLN A 160 -7.18 4.70 -25.03
CA GLN A 160 -8.45 5.07 -24.38
C GLN A 160 -9.36 5.78 -25.38
N VAL A 161 -10.67 5.64 -25.23
CA VAL A 161 -11.69 6.29 -26.07
C VAL A 161 -12.42 7.33 -25.25
N GLU A 162 -12.64 8.50 -25.83
CA GLU A 162 -13.36 9.60 -25.19
C GLU A 162 -14.54 10.03 -26.06
N ILE A 163 -15.62 10.48 -25.41
CA ILE A 163 -16.72 11.21 -26.04
C ILE A 163 -16.79 12.60 -25.42
N SER A 164 -16.55 13.66 -26.22
CA SER A 164 -16.87 15.03 -25.83
C SER A 164 -18.28 15.39 -26.31
N SER A 165 -19.14 15.89 -25.42
CA SER A 165 -20.51 16.27 -25.75
C SER A 165 -20.61 17.60 -26.50
N ALA A 166 -21.69 17.79 -27.25
CA ALA A 166 -22.16 19.15 -27.53
C ALA A 166 -22.59 19.84 -26.21
N PRO A 167 -22.41 21.17 -26.06
CA PRO A 167 -22.84 21.89 -24.86
C PRO A 167 -24.36 22.10 -24.87
N LEU A 168 -25.05 21.70 -23.80
CA LEU A 168 -26.50 21.65 -23.68
C LEU A 168 -26.99 22.47 -22.47
N ARG A 169 -28.27 22.86 -22.47
CA ARG A 169 -28.84 23.77 -21.45
C ARG A 169 -29.30 23.10 -20.15
N ASP A 170 -29.22 21.78 -20.11
CA ASP A 170 -29.91 20.95 -19.13
C ASP A 170 -29.12 19.67 -18.91
N VAL A 171 -28.89 19.33 -17.64
CA VAL A 171 -28.09 18.16 -17.23
C VAL A 171 -28.79 16.85 -17.60
N ASP A 172 -30.11 16.77 -17.45
CA ASP A 172 -30.86 15.55 -17.78
C ASP A 172 -30.78 15.25 -19.29
N THR A 173 -30.93 16.29 -20.12
CA THR A 173 -30.76 16.23 -21.58
C THR A 173 -29.32 15.88 -21.98
N LEU A 174 -28.31 16.44 -21.30
CA LEU A 174 -26.90 16.11 -21.53
C LEU A 174 -26.59 14.65 -21.21
N CYS A 175 -27.03 14.16 -20.05
CA CYS A 175 -26.86 12.77 -19.65
C CYS A 175 -27.62 11.82 -20.58
N ALA A 176 -28.80 12.18 -21.07
CA ALA A 176 -29.52 11.39 -22.08
C ALA A 176 -28.74 11.30 -23.41
N ALA A 177 -28.16 12.40 -23.89
CA ALA A 177 -27.34 12.43 -25.10
C ALA A 177 -26.07 11.58 -24.95
N LEU A 178 -25.32 11.77 -23.86
CA LEU A 178 -24.12 10.99 -23.55
C LEU A 178 -24.41 9.50 -23.39
N THR A 179 -25.56 9.12 -22.80
CA THR A 179 -26.00 7.72 -22.70
C THR A 179 -26.22 7.10 -24.09
N ALA A 180 -26.86 7.85 -25.00
CA ALA A 180 -27.10 7.38 -26.37
C ALA A 180 -25.80 7.24 -27.17
N ASP A 181 -24.88 8.20 -27.05
CA ASP A 181 -23.59 8.17 -27.74
C ASP A 181 -22.63 7.12 -27.16
N ALA A 182 -22.60 6.92 -25.84
CA ALA A 182 -21.84 5.84 -25.20
C ALA A 182 -22.37 4.46 -25.62
N ALA A 183 -23.69 4.29 -25.75
CA ALA A 183 -24.29 3.07 -26.28
C ALA A 183 -23.92 2.83 -27.78
N ALA A 184 -23.92 3.88 -28.60
CA ALA A 184 -23.50 3.81 -29.99
C ALA A 184 -22.00 3.46 -30.13
N LEU A 185 -21.13 4.12 -29.36
CA LEU A 185 -19.69 3.83 -29.33
C LEU A 185 -19.41 2.40 -28.87
N ARG A 186 -20.08 1.93 -27.82
CA ARG A 186 -19.98 0.55 -27.32
C ARG A 186 -20.39 -0.48 -28.38
N ALA A 187 -21.41 -0.18 -29.19
CA ALA A 187 -21.81 -1.05 -30.30
C ALA A 187 -20.77 -1.07 -31.43
N LEU A 188 -20.21 0.08 -31.82
CA LEU A 188 -19.16 0.20 -32.85
C LEU A 188 -17.89 -0.58 -32.45
N LEU A 189 -17.39 -0.36 -31.24
CA LEU A 189 -16.19 -1.02 -30.71
C LEU A 189 -16.44 -2.52 -30.49
N GLY A 190 -17.58 -2.89 -29.90
CA GLY A 190 -17.97 -4.27 -29.64
C GLY A 190 -18.10 -5.12 -30.91
N ALA A 191 -18.59 -4.53 -32.01
CA ALA A 191 -18.66 -5.19 -33.32
C ALA A 191 -17.29 -5.59 -33.90
N ARG A 192 -16.18 -5.00 -33.41
CA ARG A 192 -14.80 -5.39 -33.75
C ARG A 192 -14.05 -6.05 -32.59
N GLY A 193 -14.75 -6.46 -31.53
CA GLY A 193 -14.15 -7.14 -30.38
C GLY A 193 -13.28 -6.23 -29.51
N ILE A 194 -13.58 -4.94 -29.48
CA ILE A 194 -13.02 -3.97 -28.55
C ILE A 194 -14.06 -3.69 -27.47
N GLU A 195 -13.65 -3.82 -26.22
CA GLU A 195 -14.43 -3.58 -25.01
C GLU A 195 -14.05 -2.22 -24.41
N MET A 196 -15.06 -1.46 -23.96
CA MET A 196 -14.89 -0.26 -23.13
C MET A 196 -14.94 -0.68 -21.66
N ILE A 197 -13.88 -0.42 -20.91
CA ILE A 197 -13.77 -0.74 -19.49
C ILE A 197 -14.07 0.53 -18.68
N PRO A 198 -15.07 0.53 -17.78
CA PRO A 198 -15.29 1.61 -16.83
C PRO A 198 -14.29 1.51 -15.67
N GLY A 199 -13.67 2.63 -15.31
CA GLY A 199 -12.68 2.72 -14.21
C GLY A 199 -11.55 3.68 -14.57
N ALA A 200 -10.97 4.32 -13.55
CA ALA A 200 -10.11 5.48 -13.73
C ALA A 200 -8.64 5.17 -14.02
N VAL A 201 -8.18 3.93 -13.76
CA VAL A 201 -6.78 3.51 -13.99
C VAL A 201 -6.69 2.06 -14.46
N ASP A 202 -5.90 1.84 -15.51
CA ASP A 202 -5.42 0.53 -15.95
C ASP A 202 -4.25 0.07 -15.06
N GLY A 203 -4.58 -0.68 -14.02
CA GLY A 203 -3.58 -1.29 -13.12
C GLY A 203 -2.99 -2.62 -13.63
N VAL A 204 -3.37 -3.08 -14.83
CA VAL A 204 -3.03 -4.43 -15.34
C VAL A 204 -1.96 -4.36 -16.42
N ARG A 205 -2.06 -3.41 -17.35
CA ARG A 205 -1.16 -3.32 -18.53
C ARG A 205 -0.17 -2.19 -18.36
N ALA A 206 1.08 -2.41 -18.71
CA ALA A 206 2.09 -1.35 -18.71
C ALA A 206 1.68 -0.16 -19.62
N PRO A 207 2.09 1.08 -19.29
CA PRO A 207 1.95 2.22 -20.19
C PRO A 207 2.63 1.98 -21.53
N SER A 208 1.87 2.18 -22.60
CA SER A 208 2.34 2.01 -23.98
C SER A 208 1.51 2.89 -24.90
N ARG A 209 2.19 3.78 -25.63
CA ARG A 209 1.59 4.71 -26.57
C ARG A 209 1.39 4.04 -27.93
N ILE A 210 0.17 4.10 -28.46
CA ILE A 210 -0.21 3.61 -29.79
C ILE A 210 -0.29 4.72 -30.84
N LEU A 211 -0.42 5.99 -30.42
CA LEU A 211 -0.50 7.15 -31.32
C LEU A 211 0.89 7.69 -31.65
N THR A 212 1.21 7.82 -32.93
CA THR A 212 2.53 8.25 -33.44
C THR A 212 2.66 9.76 -33.68
N VAL A 213 1.64 10.55 -33.33
CA VAL A 213 1.61 12.02 -33.49
C VAL A 213 2.81 12.69 -32.80
N ALA A 214 3.42 13.68 -33.48
CA ALA A 214 4.62 14.41 -33.01
C ALA A 214 4.44 15.02 -31.61
N ARG A 215 3.26 15.61 -31.32
CA ARG A 215 2.86 16.08 -29.99
C ARG A 215 3.15 15.05 -28.91
N TYR A 216 2.60 13.84 -29.04
CA TYR A 216 2.70 12.83 -28.00
C TYR A 216 4.10 12.20 -27.90
N ALA A 217 4.89 12.24 -28.98
CA ALA A 217 6.30 11.89 -28.92
C ALA A 217 7.10 12.89 -28.06
N ALA A 218 6.96 14.20 -28.31
CA ALA A 218 7.61 15.24 -27.52
C ALA A 218 7.12 15.27 -26.06
N MET A 219 5.81 15.06 -25.83
CA MET A 219 5.26 14.90 -24.47
C MET A 219 5.89 13.72 -23.73
N GLN A 220 6.03 12.56 -24.40
CA GLN A 220 6.65 11.39 -23.79
C GLN A 220 8.12 11.66 -23.42
N GLU A 221 8.91 12.16 -24.36
CA GLU A 221 10.32 12.48 -24.12
C GLU A 221 10.50 13.49 -22.96
N ARG A 222 9.60 14.47 -22.86
CA ARG A 222 9.59 15.43 -21.76
C ARG A 222 9.25 14.79 -20.41
N PHE A 223 8.28 13.87 -20.36
CA PHE A 223 7.88 13.22 -19.12
C PHE A 223 8.82 12.12 -18.65
N ASP A 224 9.47 11.39 -19.55
CA ASP A 224 10.40 10.33 -19.20
C ASP A 224 11.58 10.87 -18.36
N ARG A 225 11.91 12.17 -18.49
CA ARG A 225 12.86 12.91 -17.63
C ARG A 225 12.44 12.99 -16.15
N ASN A 226 11.13 12.94 -15.86
CA ASN A 226 10.55 13.04 -14.51
C ASN A 226 10.19 11.67 -13.90
N GLY A 227 10.39 10.57 -14.64
CA GLY A 227 10.07 9.20 -14.20
C GLY A 227 8.77 8.63 -14.79
N PRO A 228 8.38 7.41 -14.41
CA PRO A 228 7.46 6.57 -15.19
C PRO A 228 5.99 7.01 -15.18
N LEU A 229 5.60 7.97 -14.33
CA LEU A 229 4.20 8.32 -14.12
C LEU A 229 3.62 9.18 -15.25
N GLY A 230 4.42 9.93 -16.00
CA GLY A 230 3.90 10.67 -17.16
C GLY A 230 3.52 9.78 -18.35
N ALA A 231 4.19 8.63 -18.52
CA ALA A 231 3.73 7.62 -19.47
C ALA A 231 2.37 7.03 -19.04
N ALA A 232 2.17 6.80 -17.73
CA ALA A 232 0.91 6.33 -17.17
C ALA A 232 -0.23 7.38 -17.33
N MET A 233 0.06 8.67 -17.16
CA MET A 233 -0.88 9.77 -17.41
C MET A 233 -1.46 9.71 -18.83
N MET A 234 -0.61 9.50 -19.82
CA MET A 234 -1.03 9.48 -21.23
C MET A 234 -1.74 8.18 -21.64
N CYS A 235 -1.42 7.04 -21.01
CA CYS A 235 -1.80 5.72 -21.54
C CYS A 235 -2.69 4.88 -20.61
N ASN A 236 -2.74 5.18 -19.31
CA ASN A 236 -3.31 4.29 -18.30
C ASN A 236 -4.39 4.92 -17.44
N THR A 237 -4.71 6.21 -17.58
CA THR A 237 -5.79 6.83 -16.83
C THR A 237 -7.03 7.03 -17.69
N ALA A 238 -8.20 7.16 -17.04
CA ALA A 238 -9.43 7.62 -17.65
C ALA A 238 -10.16 8.62 -16.73
N ALA A 239 -10.75 9.66 -17.30
CA ALA A 239 -11.40 10.77 -16.58
C ALA A 239 -12.90 10.94 -16.87
N ILE A 240 -13.53 11.80 -16.07
CA ILE A 240 -14.69 12.59 -16.50
C ILE A 240 -14.28 14.06 -16.45
N HIS A 241 -14.44 14.78 -17.55
CA HIS A 241 -14.32 16.23 -17.54
C HIS A 241 -15.71 16.86 -17.56
N VAL A 242 -15.93 17.92 -16.77
CA VAL A 242 -17.22 18.64 -16.75
C VAL A 242 -17.01 20.09 -17.13
N SER A 243 -17.66 20.52 -18.20
CA SER A 243 -17.51 21.83 -18.81
C SER A 243 -18.70 22.72 -18.44
N VAL A 244 -18.42 23.85 -17.79
CA VAL A 244 -19.42 24.84 -17.36
C VAL A 244 -19.02 26.25 -17.80
N ASP A 245 -20.01 27.11 -17.97
CA ASP A 245 -19.77 28.50 -18.39
C ASP A 245 -18.94 29.31 -17.39
N CYS A 246 -18.02 30.13 -17.92
CA CYS A 246 -17.11 30.99 -17.17
C CYS A 246 -17.81 31.96 -16.22
N GLY A 247 -18.95 32.52 -16.63
CA GLY A 247 -19.70 33.53 -15.88
C GLY A 247 -20.10 34.72 -16.75
N ALA A 248 -21.13 35.45 -16.33
CA ALA A 248 -21.71 36.55 -17.11
C ALA A 248 -20.80 37.78 -17.20
N ASP A 249 -19.98 38.01 -16.18
CA ASP A 249 -19.12 39.17 -15.98
C ASP A 249 -17.86 38.76 -15.16
N PRO A 250 -16.88 39.65 -14.96
CA PRO A 250 -15.65 39.33 -14.23
C PRO A 250 -15.86 38.93 -12.75
N GLU A 251 -16.94 39.35 -12.09
CA GLU A 251 -17.21 39.01 -10.68
C GLU A 251 -17.79 37.58 -10.58
N ASP A 252 -18.77 37.26 -11.43
CA ASP A 252 -19.31 35.90 -11.56
C ASP A 252 -18.20 34.92 -11.99
N LEU A 253 -17.30 35.33 -12.89
CA LEU A 253 -16.10 34.57 -13.24
C LEU A 253 -15.18 34.32 -12.03
N ALA A 254 -14.79 35.35 -11.29
CA ALA A 254 -13.90 35.19 -10.14
C ALA A 254 -14.52 34.29 -9.05
N LEU A 255 -15.84 34.35 -8.88
CA LEU A 255 -16.59 33.51 -7.97
C LEU A 255 -16.64 32.05 -8.43
N ARG A 256 -16.98 31.79 -9.70
CA ARG A 256 -17.05 30.43 -10.29
C ARG A 256 -15.69 29.75 -10.30
N TRP A 257 -14.66 30.48 -10.74
CA TRP A 257 -13.27 30.02 -10.74
C TRP A 257 -12.82 29.59 -9.34
N ARG A 258 -13.07 30.42 -8.32
CA ARG A 258 -12.75 30.12 -6.93
C ARG A 258 -13.55 28.93 -6.41
N ALA A 259 -14.86 28.87 -6.69
CA ALA A 259 -15.72 27.77 -6.26
C ALA A 259 -15.23 26.43 -6.79
N LEU A 260 -14.98 26.30 -8.10
CA LEU A 260 -14.48 25.06 -8.72
C LEU A 260 -13.12 24.63 -8.16
N ASN A 261 -12.19 25.57 -7.94
CA ASN A 261 -10.89 25.26 -7.35
C ASN A 261 -10.98 24.94 -5.84
N ALA A 262 -11.94 25.50 -5.11
CA ALA A 262 -12.14 25.23 -3.69
C ALA A 262 -12.78 23.86 -3.44
N VAL A 263 -13.85 23.50 -4.17
CA VAL A 263 -14.56 22.21 -4.00
C VAL A 263 -13.73 21.01 -4.47
N GLY A 264 -12.70 21.24 -5.28
CA GLY A 264 -11.92 20.21 -5.95
C GLY A 264 -11.43 19.06 -5.05
N PRO A 265 -10.73 19.31 -3.94
CA PRO A 265 -10.30 18.26 -3.01
C PRO A 265 -11.46 17.41 -2.46
N ALA A 266 -12.59 18.04 -2.08
CA ALA A 266 -13.75 17.30 -1.60
C ALA A 266 -14.43 16.47 -2.72
N LEU A 267 -14.43 16.95 -3.97
CA LEU A 267 -14.96 16.20 -5.12
C LEU A 267 -14.02 15.08 -5.58
N VAL A 268 -12.69 15.30 -5.56
CA VAL A 268 -11.68 14.24 -5.73
C VAL A 268 -11.94 13.13 -4.72
N ALA A 269 -12.19 13.46 -3.46
CA ALA A 269 -12.52 12.47 -2.44
C ALA A 269 -13.85 11.76 -2.74
N ALA A 270 -14.92 12.48 -3.08
CA ALA A 270 -16.26 11.93 -3.32
C ALA A 270 -16.35 10.95 -4.51
N PHE A 271 -15.53 11.17 -5.53
CA PHE A 271 -15.54 10.43 -6.80
C PHE A 271 -14.29 9.59 -7.04
N ALA A 272 -13.39 9.45 -6.06
CA ALA A 272 -12.14 8.70 -6.19
C ALA A 272 -12.36 7.24 -6.62
N ASP A 273 -11.63 6.78 -7.64
CA ASP A 273 -11.55 5.35 -8.01
C ASP A 273 -10.11 4.84 -7.91
N ALA A 274 -9.93 3.75 -7.18
CA ALA A 274 -8.66 3.07 -7.00
C ALA A 274 -8.34 2.10 -8.16
N GLY A 275 -9.24 1.91 -9.13
CA GLY A 275 -9.04 1.07 -10.31
C GLY A 275 -9.42 -0.41 -10.13
N ASP A 276 -10.36 -0.72 -9.23
CA ASP A 276 -10.77 -2.10 -8.93
C ASP A 276 -11.61 -2.75 -10.08
N ALA A 277 -12.21 -1.94 -10.97
CA ALA A 277 -13.17 -2.40 -11.98
C ALA A 277 -12.55 -3.15 -13.19
N VAL A 278 -11.22 -3.15 -13.35
CA VAL A 278 -10.52 -3.93 -14.39
C VAL A 278 -10.35 -5.41 -14.00
N VAL A 279 -10.64 -5.77 -12.72
CA VAL A 279 -10.46 -7.11 -12.15
C VAL A 279 -11.62 -8.04 -12.53
N GLY A 280 -11.71 -8.34 -13.82
CA GLY A 280 -12.63 -9.31 -14.42
C GLY A 280 -11.87 -10.34 -15.26
N GLY A 281 -11.13 -11.22 -14.59
CA GLY A 281 -10.36 -12.29 -15.24
C GLY A 281 -9.27 -12.85 -14.31
N ASP A 282 -9.12 -14.18 -14.30
CA ASP A 282 -8.16 -14.88 -13.46
C ASP A 282 -6.71 -14.65 -13.94
N GLY A 283 -6.06 -13.60 -13.45
CA GLY A 283 -4.62 -13.42 -13.56
C GLY A 283 -4.11 -11.98 -13.54
N HIS A 284 -2.95 -11.80 -12.89
CA HIS A 284 -1.98 -10.71 -13.06
C HIS A 284 -2.47 -9.27 -12.71
N GLY A 285 -1.97 -8.71 -11.59
CA GLY A 285 -2.13 -7.27 -11.30
C GLY A 285 -2.55 -6.90 -9.87
N GLY A 286 -2.10 -7.62 -8.83
CA GLY A 286 -2.56 -7.42 -7.44
C GLY A 286 -1.77 -6.38 -6.64
N MET A 287 -1.95 -5.08 -6.90
CA MET A 287 -1.54 -4.04 -5.93
C MET A 287 -2.58 -4.01 -4.80
N THR A 288 -2.18 -4.43 -3.59
CA THR A 288 -3.05 -4.57 -2.42
C THR A 288 -3.61 -3.23 -1.95
N ARG A 289 -4.74 -3.26 -1.23
CA ARG A 289 -5.53 -2.07 -0.85
C ARG A 289 -4.78 -1.09 0.08
N ALA A 290 -3.75 -1.55 0.80
CA ALA A 290 -2.85 -0.70 1.56
C ALA A 290 -1.74 -0.16 0.63
N GLY A 291 -1.61 1.17 0.55
CA GLY A 291 -0.64 1.84 -0.33
C GLY A 291 -1.22 2.33 -1.67
N ARG A 292 -2.45 1.92 -2.04
CA ARG A 292 -3.21 2.61 -3.10
C ARG A 292 -3.67 3.98 -2.60
N TRP A 293 -3.55 4.97 -3.47
CA TRP A 293 -4.21 6.27 -3.31
C TRP A 293 -5.70 6.08 -3.61
N ALA A 294 -6.57 6.80 -2.91
CA ALA A 294 -8.00 6.80 -3.20
C ALA A 294 -8.30 7.15 -4.67
N SER A 295 -7.50 8.05 -5.25
CA SER A 295 -7.45 8.32 -6.69
C SER A 295 -6.02 8.11 -7.22
N GLU A 296 -5.80 6.97 -7.88
CA GLU A 296 -4.52 6.66 -8.56
C GLU A 296 -4.31 7.54 -9.81
N ARG A 297 -5.39 8.03 -10.43
CA ARG A 297 -5.30 9.06 -11.48
C ARG A 297 -4.79 10.37 -10.91
N MET A 298 -5.37 10.90 -9.84
CA MET A 298 -4.95 12.18 -9.27
C MET A 298 -3.54 12.11 -8.65
N ARG A 299 -3.11 10.94 -8.14
CA ARG A 299 -1.69 10.65 -7.82
C ARG A 299 -0.76 10.95 -9.00
N THR A 300 -1.15 10.48 -10.19
CA THR A 300 -0.38 10.62 -11.43
C THR A 300 -0.27 12.10 -11.84
N TRP A 301 -1.35 12.89 -11.73
CA TRP A 301 -1.31 14.35 -11.93
C TRP A 301 -0.41 15.06 -10.89
N LEU A 302 -0.50 14.68 -9.62
CA LEU A 302 0.28 15.26 -8.51
C LEU A 302 1.79 14.91 -8.50
N THR A 303 2.25 14.12 -9.48
CA THR A 303 3.63 13.67 -9.63
C THR A 303 4.23 13.97 -11.01
N LEU A 304 3.47 14.61 -11.90
CA LEU A 304 3.85 14.82 -13.31
C LEU A 304 4.88 15.94 -13.50
N ASP A 305 4.47 17.19 -13.24
CA ASP A 305 5.29 18.41 -13.30
C ASP A 305 4.50 19.54 -12.59
N PRO A 306 4.94 20.00 -11.40
CA PRO A 306 4.23 21.03 -10.65
C PRO A 306 4.00 22.34 -11.41
N GLY A 307 4.97 22.74 -12.25
CA GLY A 307 4.90 23.99 -13.03
C GLY A 307 3.78 23.99 -14.08
N ARG A 308 3.30 22.81 -14.48
CA ARG A 308 2.26 22.60 -15.49
C ARG A 308 0.92 22.10 -14.93
N THR A 309 0.90 21.58 -13.70
CA THR A 309 -0.36 21.19 -13.04
C THR A 309 -0.95 22.27 -12.14
N GLY A 310 -0.16 23.25 -11.67
CA GLY A 310 -0.70 24.41 -10.95
C GLY A 310 -1.42 24.04 -9.65
N LEU A 311 -0.89 23.03 -8.94
CA LEU A 311 -1.43 22.48 -7.69
C LEU A 311 -0.63 22.92 -6.44
N ASP A 312 0.19 23.96 -6.56
CA ASP A 312 1.03 24.51 -5.50
C ASP A 312 0.40 25.73 -4.80
N ALA A 313 1.09 26.26 -3.78
CA ALA A 313 0.59 27.40 -3.00
C ALA A 313 0.55 28.74 -3.78
N ALA A 314 1.14 28.80 -4.99
CA ALA A 314 1.11 29.96 -5.88
C ALA A 314 -0.01 29.87 -6.94
N ALA A 315 -0.80 28.79 -6.93
CA ALA A 315 -1.78 28.46 -7.95
C ALA A 315 -2.82 29.57 -8.24
N PRO A 316 -3.25 29.72 -9.50
CA PRO A 316 -4.23 30.73 -9.90
C PRO A 316 -5.62 30.53 -9.28
N GLY A 317 -5.94 29.34 -8.74
CA GLY A 317 -7.25 28.96 -8.21
C GLY A 317 -7.80 29.83 -7.06
N ALA A 318 -6.94 30.52 -6.32
CA ALA A 318 -7.33 31.40 -5.21
C ALA A 318 -7.38 32.90 -5.56
N SER A 319 -7.05 33.28 -6.80
CA SER A 319 -6.91 34.70 -7.15
C SER A 319 -8.23 35.46 -7.25
N ALA A 320 -8.19 36.76 -6.91
CA ALA A 320 -9.26 37.71 -7.23
C ALA A 320 -9.25 38.16 -8.70
N ASP A 321 -8.14 37.94 -9.43
CA ASP A 321 -8.01 38.17 -10.87
C ASP A 321 -7.55 36.86 -11.54
N PRO A 322 -8.50 35.95 -11.89
CA PRO A 322 -8.19 34.66 -12.49
C PRO A 322 -7.40 34.81 -13.80
N VAL A 323 -7.74 35.82 -14.61
CA VAL A 323 -7.09 36.09 -15.90
C VAL A 323 -5.62 36.40 -15.70
N ALA A 324 -5.27 37.36 -14.84
CA ALA A 324 -3.88 37.74 -14.63
C ALA A 324 -3.08 36.64 -13.91
N ALA A 325 -3.68 35.94 -12.95
CA ALA A 325 -3.01 34.83 -12.26
C ALA A 325 -2.73 33.66 -13.21
N TYR A 326 -3.72 33.25 -14.00
CA TYR A 326 -3.56 32.19 -14.99
C TYR A 326 -2.58 32.59 -16.11
N THR A 327 -2.61 33.84 -16.58
CA THR A 327 -1.63 34.34 -17.56
C THR A 327 -0.20 34.23 -17.03
N ARG A 328 0.08 34.77 -15.83
CA ARG A 328 1.44 34.69 -15.23
C ARG A 328 1.90 33.25 -15.07
N TRP A 329 1.02 32.38 -14.54
CA TRP A 329 1.32 30.96 -14.37
C TRP A 329 1.61 30.27 -15.71
N ALA A 330 0.74 30.44 -16.71
CA ALA A 330 0.92 29.87 -18.05
C ALA A 330 2.23 30.33 -18.71
N LEU A 331 2.59 31.61 -18.58
CA LEU A 331 3.86 32.13 -19.11
C LEU A 331 5.08 31.60 -18.34
N SER A 332 4.96 31.33 -17.04
CA SER A 332 6.02 30.73 -16.22
C SER A 332 6.17 29.21 -16.39
N ALA A 333 5.23 28.53 -17.05
CA ALA A 333 5.32 27.10 -17.29
C ALA A 333 6.38 26.77 -18.37
N PRO A 334 7.25 25.77 -18.15
CA PRO A 334 8.17 25.28 -19.19
C PRO A 334 7.41 24.79 -20.43
N LEU A 335 7.96 25.07 -21.60
CA LEU A 335 7.43 24.62 -22.89
C LEU A 335 7.43 23.08 -22.95
N LEU A 336 6.26 22.48 -23.20
CA LEU A 336 6.12 21.02 -23.33
C LEU A 336 6.59 20.54 -24.72
N CYS A 337 6.25 21.31 -25.75
CA CYS A 337 6.64 21.07 -27.15
C CYS A 337 6.42 22.36 -27.98
N VAL A 338 7.12 22.49 -29.11
CA VAL A 338 7.00 23.63 -30.05
C VAL A 338 6.78 23.10 -31.45
N GLN A 339 5.76 23.60 -32.16
CA GLN A 339 5.45 23.11 -33.50
C GLN A 339 6.54 23.51 -34.51
N ARG A 340 7.05 22.52 -35.26
CA ARG A 340 8.06 22.66 -36.31
C ARG A 340 7.70 21.83 -37.54
N GLU A 341 8.17 22.28 -38.72
CA GLU A 341 7.94 21.64 -40.02
C GLU A 341 8.79 20.37 -40.24
N ASP A 342 9.91 20.24 -39.52
CA ASP A 342 10.78 19.05 -39.52
C ASP A 342 10.16 17.82 -38.83
N GLY A 343 9.06 18.02 -38.08
CA GLY A 343 8.37 16.99 -37.31
C GLY A 343 8.93 16.75 -35.91
N ASP A 344 10.04 17.41 -35.52
CA ASP A 344 10.60 17.32 -34.17
C ASP A 344 10.11 18.47 -33.29
N TRP A 345 9.07 18.19 -32.52
CA TRP A 345 8.46 19.17 -31.62
C TRP A 345 9.13 19.21 -30.23
N SER A 346 10.27 18.53 -30.05
CA SER A 346 10.99 18.48 -28.76
C SER A 346 11.58 19.84 -28.34
N VAL A 347 11.70 20.03 -27.02
CA VAL A 347 12.38 21.17 -26.41
C VAL A 347 13.53 20.65 -25.53
N PRO A 348 14.79 21.04 -25.83
CA PRO A 348 15.96 20.45 -25.18
C PRO A 348 16.19 20.89 -23.73
N GLY A 349 15.50 21.94 -23.25
CA GLY A 349 15.67 22.48 -21.89
C GLY A 349 14.35 22.89 -21.22
N ASP A 350 14.44 23.46 -20.02
CA ASP A 350 13.31 23.94 -19.19
C ASP A 350 12.91 25.38 -19.48
N VAL A 351 12.97 25.79 -20.75
CA VAL A 351 12.64 27.16 -21.15
C VAL A 351 11.15 27.43 -20.98
N THR A 352 10.82 28.52 -20.28
CA THR A 352 9.46 28.99 -20.09
C THR A 352 8.97 29.85 -21.25
N PHE A 353 7.65 29.97 -21.43
CA PHE A 353 7.10 30.85 -22.47
C PHE A 353 7.50 32.33 -22.23
N ALA A 354 7.61 32.77 -20.97
CA ALA A 354 8.12 34.09 -20.61
C ALA A 354 9.58 34.32 -21.07
N GLN A 355 10.46 33.34 -20.90
CA GLN A 355 11.83 33.40 -21.42
C GLN A 355 11.87 33.43 -22.95
N TRP A 356 10.94 32.74 -23.62
CA TRP A 356 10.82 32.80 -25.07
C TRP A 356 10.38 34.19 -25.56
N ILE A 357 9.42 34.84 -24.87
CA ILE A 357 9.05 36.25 -25.11
C ILE A 357 10.27 37.18 -24.89
N ALA A 358 11.09 36.90 -23.88
CA ALA A 358 12.27 37.70 -23.56
C ALA A 358 13.48 37.48 -24.49
N GLY A 359 13.44 36.50 -25.40
CA GLY A 359 14.56 36.18 -26.29
C GLY A 359 15.75 35.50 -25.59
N ASP A 360 15.48 34.64 -24.59
CA ASP A 360 16.49 33.83 -23.92
C ASP A 360 17.26 32.96 -24.93
N ALA A 361 18.59 32.85 -24.78
CA ALA A 361 19.46 32.13 -25.71
C ALA A 361 19.25 30.61 -25.72
N ALA A 362 18.48 30.05 -24.77
CA ALA A 362 18.05 28.66 -24.79
C ALA A 362 16.69 28.43 -25.49
N ALA A 363 15.96 29.51 -25.81
CA ALA A 363 14.64 29.44 -26.44
C ALA A 363 14.73 29.15 -27.96
N PRO A 364 13.62 28.79 -28.63
CA PRO A 364 13.60 28.64 -30.09
C PRO A 364 14.06 29.92 -30.82
N ASP A 365 14.82 29.76 -31.92
CA ASP A 365 15.46 30.84 -32.72
C ASP A 365 14.49 31.76 -33.51
N ARG A 366 13.28 31.97 -33.01
CA ARG A 366 12.28 32.91 -33.53
C ARG A 366 11.45 33.47 -32.39
N ALA A 367 10.78 34.60 -32.58
CA ALA A 367 9.83 35.08 -31.58
C ALA A 367 8.59 34.14 -31.47
N PRO A 368 7.96 34.05 -30.29
CA PRO A 368 6.70 33.34 -30.13
C PRO A 368 5.55 34.07 -30.82
N THR A 369 4.75 33.30 -31.57
CA THR A 369 3.53 33.77 -32.24
C THR A 369 2.30 33.57 -31.35
N ALA A 370 1.19 34.18 -31.75
CA ALA A 370 -0.08 33.99 -31.06
C ALA A 370 -0.63 32.55 -31.17
N ALA A 371 -0.23 31.80 -32.21
CA ALA A 371 -0.52 30.37 -32.35
C ALA A 371 0.31 29.51 -31.37
N ASP A 372 1.58 29.86 -31.13
CA ASP A 372 2.40 29.18 -30.12
C ASP A 372 1.80 29.35 -28.72
N LEU A 373 1.28 30.53 -28.39
CA LEU A 373 0.62 30.76 -27.10
C LEU A 373 -0.67 29.92 -26.99
N ASP A 374 -1.54 29.94 -28.00
CA ASP A 374 -2.76 29.12 -28.01
C ASP A 374 -2.41 27.63 -27.85
N TYR A 375 -1.38 27.15 -28.55
CA TYR A 375 -0.94 25.77 -28.50
C TYR A 375 -0.35 25.41 -27.13
N HIS A 376 0.55 26.23 -26.57
CA HIS A 376 1.14 26.07 -25.24
C HIS A 376 0.06 25.95 -24.16
N LEU A 377 -1.00 26.77 -24.23
CA LEU A 377 -2.14 26.70 -23.31
C LEU A 377 -2.86 25.33 -23.35
N THR A 378 -2.87 24.62 -24.48
CA THR A 378 -3.41 23.24 -24.56
C THR A 378 -2.53 22.20 -23.86
N THR A 379 -1.27 22.53 -23.58
CA THR A 379 -0.31 21.66 -22.90
C THR A 379 -0.35 21.78 -21.39
N LEU A 380 -1.16 22.69 -20.84
CA LEU A 380 -1.32 22.88 -19.41
C LEU A 380 -2.37 21.93 -18.82
N PHE A 381 -2.11 21.41 -17.61
CA PHE A 381 -2.97 20.42 -16.94
C PHE A 381 -3.47 20.91 -15.56
N PRO A 382 -4.07 22.11 -15.47
CA PRO A 382 -4.64 22.59 -14.22
C PRO A 382 -5.86 21.74 -13.79
N PRO A 383 -6.19 21.71 -12.48
CA PRO A 383 -7.40 21.05 -12.00
C PRO A 383 -8.69 21.63 -12.60
N VAL A 384 -8.69 22.93 -12.91
CA VAL A 384 -9.74 23.62 -13.66
C VAL A 384 -9.09 24.31 -14.86
N ARG A 385 -9.41 23.87 -16.08
CA ARG A 385 -8.86 24.41 -17.34
C ARG A 385 -9.80 25.47 -17.92
N PRO A 386 -9.34 26.71 -18.16
CA PRO A 386 -10.11 27.72 -18.88
C PRO A 386 -9.81 27.62 -20.39
N CYS A 387 -10.82 27.22 -21.17
CA CYS A 387 -10.74 26.94 -22.62
C CYS A 387 -11.90 27.59 -23.40
N GLY A 388 -12.30 28.80 -22.98
CA GLY A 388 -13.50 29.51 -23.44
C GLY A 388 -14.74 29.18 -22.59
N HIS A 389 -14.61 28.14 -21.77
CA HIS A 389 -15.46 27.71 -20.67
C HIS A 389 -14.54 27.18 -19.55
N LEU A 390 -15.08 26.84 -18.38
CA LEU A 390 -14.32 26.22 -17.30
C LEU A 390 -14.55 24.71 -17.30
N GLU A 391 -13.48 23.97 -17.47
CA GLU A 391 -13.47 22.51 -17.54
C GLU A 391 -12.83 21.93 -16.27
N VAL A 392 -13.61 21.13 -15.54
CA VAL A 392 -13.18 20.42 -14.33
C VAL A 392 -12.46 19.13 -14.72
N ARG A 393 -11.19 18.97 -14.31
CA ARG A 393 -10.31 17.87 -14.75
C ARG A 393 -9.84 16.91 -13.66
N TYR A 394 -10.39 17.03 -12.45
CA TYR A 394 -9.98 16.26 -11.28
C TYR A 394 -10.94 15.11 -10.92
N ILE A 395 -11.88 14.77 -11.79
CA ILE A 395 -12.87 13.70 -11.55
C ILE A 395 -12.44 12.43 -12.28
N ASP A 396 -12.38 11.34 -11.54
CA ASP A 396 -12.03 10.00 -12.01
C ASP A 396 -13.17 9.38 -12.84
N ALA A 397 -12.85 8.59 -13.88
CA ALA A 397 -13.86 7.82 -14.60
C ALA A 397 -14.58 6.84 -13.65
N GLN A 398 -15.91 6.96 -13.57
CA GLN A 398 -16.68 6.22 -12.57
C GLN A 398 -16.92 4.75 -12.98
N PRO A 399 -16.69 3.78 -12.07
CA PRO A 399 -17.00 2.37 -12.33
C PRO A 399 -18.51 2.13 -12.41
N ALA A 400 -18.91 1.05 -13.10
CA ALA A 400 -20.29 0.61 -13.09
C ALA A 400 -20.72 0.15 -11.67
N PRO A 401 -21.97 0.39 -11.23
CA PRO A 401 -22.48 -0.11 -9.97
C PRO A 401 -22.47 -1.64 -9.93
N ALA A 402 -21.86 -2.20 -8.88
CA ALA A 402 -22.03 -3.61 -8.55
C ALA A 402 -23.49 -3.83 -8.13
N GLY A 403 -24.23 -4.64 -8.89
CA GLY A 403 -25.55 -5.10 -8.48
C GLY A 403 -25.45 -6.14 -7.36
N ASP A 404 -26.48 -6.23 -6.52
CA ASP A 404 -26.64 -7.34 -5.59
C ASP A 404 -26.54 -8.66 -6.38
N HIS A 405 -25.76 -9.61 -5.87
CA HIS A 405 -25.42 -10.91 -6.49
C HIS A 405 -24.39 -10.87 -7.65
N GLY A 406 -23.63 -9.79 -7.81
CA GLY A 406 -22.44 -9.77 -8.67
C GLY A 406 -22.72 -9.70 -10.17
N GLN A 407 -23.95 -9.36 -10.57
CA GLN A 407 -24.23 -8.86 -11.91
C GLN A 407 -23.98 -7.36 -11.93
N ALA A 408 -23.13 -6.88 -12.83
CA ALA A 408 -23.00 -5.45 -13.07
C ALA A 408 -24.33 -4.90 -13.59
N LEU A 409 -24.87 -3.86 -12.96
CA LEU A 409 -26.03 -3.16 -13.50
C LEU A 409 -25.58 -2.35 -14.72
N HIS A 410 -26.42 -2.28 -15.76
CA HIS A 410 -26.16 -1.47 -16.96
C HIS A 410 -26.32 0.04 -16.72
N GLU A 411 -26.69 0.48 -15.51
CA GLU A 411 -26.83 1.89 -15.15
C GLU A 411 -25.45 2.48 -14.84
N GLU A 412 -24.99 3.43 -15.65
CA GLU A 412 -23.63 3.98 -15.53
C GLU A 412 -23.57 5.08 -14.45
N ALA A 413 -22.48 5.13 -13.67
CA ALA A 413 -22.39 6.00 -12.48
C ALA A 413 -21.91 7.45 -12.76
N TRP A 414 -21.49 7.75 -13.99
CA TRP A 414 -20.97 9.07 -14.41
C TRP A 414 -21.98 10.24 -14.48
N PRO A 415 -23.32 10.08 -14.50
CA PRO A 415 -24.23 11.24 -14.49
C PRO A 415 -24.12 12.08 -13.20
N ALA A 416 -23.77 11.45 -12.07
CA ALA A 416 -23.69 12.12 -10.78
C ALA A 416 -22.63 13.23 -10.70
N PRO A 417 -21.34 13.04 -11.07
CA PRO A 417 -20.35 14.12 -11.06
C PRO A 417 -20.73 15.30 -11.96
N ILE A 418 -21.32 15.06 -13.13
CA ILE A 418 -21.82 16.13 -14.02
C ILE A 418 -22.89 16.96 -13.30
N ALA A 419 -23.89 16.28 -12.72
CA ALA A 419 -24.97 16.92 -11.96
C ALA A 419 -24.47 17.71 -10.75
N VAL A 420 -23.48 17.20 -10.01
CA VAL A 420 -22.88 17.89 -8.85
C VAL A 420 -22.16 19.16 -9.28
N VAL A 421 -21.29 19.10 -10.29
CA VAL A 421 -20.51 20.26 -10.74
C VAL A 421 -21.44 21.35 -11.25
N ASP A 422 -22.39 21.03 -12.14
CA ASP A 422 -23.35 22.02 -12.65
C ASP A 422 -24.19 22.63 -11.51
N ALA A 423 -24.76 21.82 -10.61
CA ALA A 423 -25.58 22.31 -9.52
C ALA A 423 -24.81 23.26 -8.58
N LEU A 424 -23.57 22.91 -8.20
CA LEU A 424 -22.74 23.71 -7.29
C LEU A 424 -22.40 25.10 -7.85
N VAL A 425 -22.26 25.24 -9.17
CA VAL A 425 -21.96 26.54 -9.80
C VAL A 425 -23.08 27.11 -10.65
N ARG A 426 -24.30 26.56 -10.63
CA ARG A 426 -25.37 27.06 -11.52
C ARG A 426 -25.72 28.52 -11.22
N THR A 427 -25.78 28.90 -9.95
CA THR A 427 -26.05 30.27 -9.51
C THR A 427 -24.90 30.85 -8.71
N PRO A 428 -24.70 32.18 -8.69
CA PRO A 428 -23.72 32.83 -7.82
C PRO A 428 -23.91 32.50 -6.33
N GLU A 429 -25.14 32.31 -5.88
CA GLU A 429 -25.41 31.96 -4.48
C GLU A 429 -24.99 30.52 -4.16
N THR A 430 -25.28 29.56 -5.04
CA THR A 430 -24.78 28.19 -4.87
C THR A 430 -23.26 28.15 -4.92
N ALA A 431 -22.63 28.88 -5.85
CA ALA A 431 -21.17 28.94 -5.98
C ALA A 431 -20.50 29.52 -4.71
N ARG A 432 -21.11 30.55 -4.11
CA ARG A 432 -20.65 31.15 -2.85
C ARG A 432 -20.79 30.18 -1.67
N ARG A 433 -21.93 29.51 -1.53
CA ARG A 433 -22.15 28.47 -0.51
C ARG A 433 -21.18 27.30 -0.69
N ALA A 434 -20.94 26.86 -1.93
CA ALA A 434 -20.02 25.78 -2.26
C ALA A 434 -18.56 26.11 -1.88
N ALA A 435 -18.09 27.31 -2.25
CA ALA A 435 -16.76 27.79 -1.86
C ALA A 435 -16.60 27.85 -0.32
N ALA A 436 -17.62 28.35 0.40
CA ALA A 436 -17.60 28.44 1.85
C ALA A 436 -17.58 27.06 2.55
N ILE A 437 -18.31 26.07 2.04
CA ILE A 437 -18.29 24.68 2.55
C ILE A 437 -16.93 24.02 2.32
N ALA A 438 -16.25 24.35 1.22
CA ALA A 438 -15.00 23.73 0.84
C ALA A 438 -13.75 24.38 1.46
N GLU A 439 -13.86 25.59 2.03
CA GLU A 439 -12.73 26.43 2.45
C GLU A 439 -11.73 25.71 3.39
N SER A 440 -12.18 24.87 4.33
CA SER A 440 -11.27 24.16 5.25
C SER A 440 -10.44 23.07 4.53
N THR A 441 -10.95 22.55 3.41
CA THR A 441 -10.27 21.56 2.55
C THR A 441 -9.60 22.18 1.32
N ARG A 442 -9.63 23.51 1.19
CA ARG A 442 -9.13 24.21 0.00
C ARG A 442 -7.60 24.04 -0.13
N GLY A 443 -7.18 23.43 -1.24
CA GLY A 443 -5.76 23.16 -1.52
C GLY A 443 -5.29 21.77 -1.07
N GLU A 444 -6.13 21.00 -0.36
CA GLU A 444 -5.81 19.65 0.14
C GLU A 444 -5.79 18.56 -0.95
N TRP A 445 -5.38 18.90 -2.18
CA TRP A 445 -5.40 18.02 -3.35
C TRP A 445 -4.65 16.69 -3.12
N ARG A 446 -3.49 16.74 -2.45
CA ARG A 446 -2.70 15.55 -2.14
C ARG A 446 -3.37 14.68 -1.08
N ARG A 447 -3.89 15.28 -0.02
CA ARG A 447 -4.64 14.60 1.06
C ARG A 447 -5.92 13.95 0.52
N ALA A 448 -6.63 14.65 -0.36
CA ALA A 448 -7.81 14.14 -1.07
C ALA A 448 -7.49 12.96 -1.98
N ALA A 449 -6.49 13.08 -2.84
CA ALA A 449 -6.09 11.99 -3.74
C ALA A 449 -5.58 10.76 -2.96
N GLN A 450 -4.86 10.96 -1.85
CA GLN A 450 -4.36 9.87 -1.01
C GLN A 450 -5.47 9.18 -0.21
N ARG A 451 -6.23 9.93 0.57
CA ARG A 451 -7.14 9.41 1.61
C ARG A 451 -8.59 9.30 1.15
N GLY A 452 -9.00 10.12 0.17
CA GLY A 452 -10.38 10.22 -0.27
C GLY A 452 -11.35 10.42 0.90
N LEU A 453 -12.46 9.67 0.90
CA LEU A 453 -13.46 9.69 1.96
C LEU A 453 -13.02 9.01 3.27
N ALA A 454 -11.81 8.44 3.37
CA ALA A 454 -11.27 7.99 4.65
C ALA A 454 -10.89 9.18 5.56
N ASP A 455 -10.64 10.36 4.98
CA ASP A 455 -10.39 11.58 5.73
C ASP A 455 -11.71 12.26 6.17
N GLU A 456 -11.83 12.58 7.46
CA GLU A 456 -13.12 13.02 8.03
C GLU A 456 -13.55 14.40 7.56
N GLU A 457 -12.58 15.29 7.34
CA GLU A 457 -12.81 16.67 6.93
C GLU A 457 -13.25 16.74 5.46
N LEU A 458 -12.53 16.02 4.60
CA LEU A 458 -12.88 15.85 3.18
C LEU A 458 -14.23 15.15 3.00
N ARG A 459 -14.54 14.15 3.83
CA ARG A 459 -15.85 13.48 3.83
C ARG A 459 -16.97 14.42 4.28
N GLY A 460 -16.75 15.20 5.34
CA GLY A 460 -17.73 16.18 5.83
C GLY A 460 -18.02 17.28 4.79
N SER A 461 -16.97 17.83 4.18
CA SER A 461 -17.11 18.81 3.10
C SER A 461 -17.79 18.19 1.87
N ALA A 462 -17.41 16.98 1.45
CA ALA A 462 -18.07 16.27 0.36
C ALA A 462 -19.56 16.00 0.62
N GLN A 463 -19.94 15.59 1.84
CA GLN A 463 -21.34 15.40 2.22
C GLN A 463 -22.13 16.70 2.19
N ALA A 464 -21.58 17.79 2.71
CA ALA A 464 -22.21 19.11 2.70
C ALA A 464 -22.35 19.68 1.27
N LEU A 465 -21.35 19.49 0.40
CA LEU A 465 -21.42 19.85 -1.01
C LEU A 465 -22.45 19.02 -1.78
N LEU A 466 -22.56 17.71 -1.51
CA LEU A 466 -23.58 16.87 -2.12
C LEU A 466 -25.00 17.25 -1.65
N GLY A 467 -25.16 17.65 -0.38
CA GLY A 467 -26.40 18.22 0.13
C GLY A 467 -26.78 19.51 -0.60
N LEU A 468 -25.84 20.46 -0.71
CA LEU A 468 -26.01 21.69 -1.47
C LEU A 468 -26.34 21.45 -2.94
N ALA A 469 -25.68 20.47 -3.57
CA ALA A 469 -25.93 20.09 -4.96
C ALA A 469 -27.34 19.49 -5.12
N ALA A 470 -27.80 18.65 -4.19
CA ALA A 470 -29.15 18.09 -4.20
C ALA A 470 -30.24 19.15 -3.96
N GLU A 471 -30.00 20.14 -3.06
CA GLU A 471 -30.87 21.32 -2.89
C GLU A 471 -30.99 22.14 -4.17
N ALA A 472 -29.90 22.26 -4.95
CA ALA A 472 -29.82 23.11 -6.12
C ALA A 472 -30.18 22.39 -7.43
N ALA A 473 -30.21 21.06 -7.49
CA ALA A 473 -30.42 20.30 -8.72
C ALA A 473 -31.91 20.23 -9.15
N PRO A 474 -32.19 20.21 -10.47
CA PRO A 474 -33.53 20.01 -11.00
C PRO A 474 -33.76 18.55 -11.39
N GLY A 475 -35.02 18.09 -11.36
CA GLY A 475 -35.42 16.87 -12.07
C GLY A 475 -34.67 15.60 -11.69
N GLY A 476 -34.22 14.85 -12.71
CA GLY A 476 -33.55 13.56 -12.56
C GLY A 476 -32.16 13.65 -11.95
N ALA A 477 -31.45 14.75 -12.18
CA ALA A 477 -30.13 15.04 -11.62
C ALA A 477 -30.07 14.89 -10.09
N THR A 478 -31.14 15.28 -9.37
CA THR A 478 -31.23 15.13 -7.91
C THR A 478 -31.14 13.67 -7.47
N GLN A 479 -31.77 12.74 -8.20
CA GLN A 479 -31.74 11.31 -7.88
C GLN A 479 -30.31 10.72 -7.99
N ALA A 480 -29.54 11.17 -8.99
CA ALA A 480 -28.14 10.76 -9.17
C ALA A 480 -27.24 11.28 -8.03
N ILE A 481 -27.39 12.55 -7.66
CA ILE A 481 -26.64 13.18 -6.55
C ILE A 481 -26.96 12.50 -5.22
N GLU A 482 -28.25 12.30 -4.91
CA GLU A 482 -28.67 11.61 -3.69
C GLU A 482 -28.18 10.15 -3.63
N SER A 483 -28.06 9.46 -4.77
CA SER A 483 -27.50 8.10 -4.82
C SER A 483 -26.07 8.07 -4.30
N VAL A 484 -25.23 9.03 -4.75
CA VAL A 484 -23.86 9.20 -4.25
C VAL A 484 -23.85 9.64 -2.78
N ALA A 485 -24.70 10.60 -2.38
CA ALA A 485 -24.79 11.02 -0.98
C ALA A 485 -25.14 9.84 -0.04
N ARG A 486 -26.09 8.99 -0.43
CA ARG A 486 -26.45 7.76 0.30
C ARG A 486 -25.31 6.75 0.34
N ARG A 487 -24.54 6.58 -0.74
CA ARG A 487 -23.33 5.73 -0.79
C ARG A 487 -22.30 6.19 0.25
N ILE A 488 -22.01 7.50 0.29
CA ILE A 488 -21.03 8.09 1.21
C ILE A 488 -21.51 8.03 2.67
N ALA A 489 -22.80 8.28 2.93
CA ALA A 489 -23.38 8.15 4.27
C ALA A 489 -23.34 6.69 4.79
N ARG A 490 -23.61 5.70 3.94
CA ARG A 490 -23.53 4.27 4.30
C ARG A 490 -22.10 3.83 4.58
N ALA A 491 -21.12 4.32 3.81
CA ALA A 491 -19.70 4.08 4.07
C ALA A 491 -19.28 4.59 5.46
N GLY A 492 -19.79 5.75 5.89
CA GLY A 492 -19.55 6.28 7.24
C GLY A 492 -20.21 5.46 8.37
N GLY A 493 -21.37 4.84 8.12
CA GLY A 493 -22.09 4.04 9.13
C GLY A 493 -21.56 2.63 9.35
N SER A 494 -20.92 2.03 8.34
CA SER A 494 -20.34 0.67 8.43
C SER A 494 -18.87 0.65 8.86
N ALA A 495 -18.23 1.82 9.02
CA ALA A 495 -16.80 1.97 9.23
C ALA A 495 -16.40 2.25 10.70
N VAL A 496 -17.11 1.68 11.68
CA VAL A 496 -16.73 1.72 13.12
C VAL A 496 -15.54 0.77 13.40
N GLY A 497 -14.57 0.71 12.48
CA GLY A 497 -13.55 -0.33 12.44
C GLY A 497 -12.42 -0.16 11.42
N ALA A 498 -12.09 1.05 10.94
CA ALA A 498 -10.76 1.39 10.43
C ALA A 498 -10.58 2.90 10.17
N ALA A 499 -9.44 3.45 10.59
CA ALA A 499 -8.86 4.76 10.24
C ALA A 499 -9.71 6.02 10.52
N ARG A 500 -9.42 6.66 11.66
CA ARG A 500 -9.73 8.09 11.92
C ARG A 500 -8.65 8.94 11.25
N SER A 501 -8.95 10.18 10.85
CA SER A 501 -7.91 11.15 10.42
C SER A 501 -7.60 12.12 11.56
N SER A 502 -6.44 11.90 12.16
CA SER A 502 -5.89 12.55 13.34
C SER A 502 -5.50 14.02 13.14
N SER A 503 -5.78 14.87 14.13
CA SER A 503 -5.04 16.13 14.33
C SER A 503 -3.60 15.86 14.80
N PRO A 504 -2.69 16.84 14.86
CA PRO A 504 -1.36 16.63 15.47
C PRO A 504 -1.41 16.19 16.94
N GLN A 505 -2.54 16.41 17.63
CA GLN A 505 -2.77 15.85 18.95
C GLN A 505 -3.16 14.38 18.86
N ASP A 506 -4.08 14.01 17.96
CA ASP A 506 -4.49 12.62 17.76
C ASP A 506 -3.34 11.77 17.18
N ASP A 507 -2.43 12.32 16.35
CA ASP A 507 -1.21 11.64 15.88
C ASP A 507 -0.29 11.29 17.05
N ARG A 508 -0.09 12.25 17.98
CA ARG A 508 0.62 11.99 19.24
C ARG A 508 -0.11 11.00 20.12
N ASP A 509 -1.44 11.01 20.13
CA ASP A 509 -2.26 10.10 20.94
C ASP A 509 -2.24 8.67 20.37
N ASP A 510 -2.19 8.50 19.05
CA ASP A 510 -2.00 7.22 18.35
C ASP A 510 -0.59 6.67 18.56
N VAL A 511 0.46 7.51 18.45
CA VAL A 511 1.83 7.13 18.82
C VAL A 511 1.91 6.74 20.30
N ARG A 512 1.26 7.49 21.19
CA ARG A 512 1.18 7.17 22.63
C ARG A 512 0.45 5.85 22.88
N ALA A 513 -0.65 5.60 22.18
CA ALA A 513 -1.42 4.36 22.28
C ALA A 513 -0.61 3.15 21.78
N ALA A 514 0.11 3.28 20.67
CA ALA A 514 1.01 2.26 20.15
C ALA A 514 2.15 1.94 21.14
N CYS A 515 2.82 2.96 21.68
CA CYS A 515 3.87 2.83 22.69
C CYS A 515 3.36 2.14 23.96
N ARG A 516 2.19 2.57 24.48
CA ARG A 516 1.54 1.96 25.65
C ARG A 516 1.22 0.50 25.40
N SER A 517 0.58 0.18 24.28
CA SER A 517 0.21 -1.18 23.89
C SER A 517 1.42 -2.11 23.78
N ALA A 518 2.53 -1.62 23.23
CA ALA A 518 3.79 -2.36 23.14
C ALA A 518 4.37 -2.67 24.53
N LEU A 519 4.55 -1.65 25.38
CA LEU A 519 5.11 -1.80 26.73
C LEU A 519 4.22 -2.67 27.63
N GLU A 520 2.90 -2.48 27.60
CA GLU A 520 1.95 -3.31 28.39
C GLU A 520 1.93 -4.76 27.93
N ARG A 521 2.04 -5.02 26.62
CA ARG A 521 2.11 -6.38 26.08
C ARG A 521 3.40 -7.09 26.49
N ALA A 522 4.52 -6.39 26.41
CA ALA A 522 5.83 -6.88 26.84
C ALA A 522 5.84 -7.22 28.34
N ARG A 523 5.56 -6.28 29.24
CA ARG A 523 5.52 -6.57 30.70
C ARG A 523 4.49 -7.64 31.10
N ARG A 524 3.36 -7.76 30.40
CA ARG A 524 2.39 -8.85 30.61
C ARG A 524 3.02 -10.21 30.28
N ARG A 525 3.82 -10.29 29.23
CA ARG A 525 4.58 -11.48 28.86
C ARG A 525 5.72 -11.77 29.84
N THR A 526 6.53 -10.78 30.20
CA THR A 526 7.53 -10.88 31.28
C THR A 526 6.94 -11.40 32.58
N ARG A 527 5.75 -10.93 32.98
CA ARG A 527 5.03 -11.45 34.16
C ARG A 527 4.70 -12.93 34.01
N VAL A 528 4.14 -13.39 32.88
CA VAL A 528 3.87 -14.82 32.63
C VAL A 528 5.14 -15.67 32.67
N LEU A 529 6.25 -15.18 32.12
CA LEU A 529 7.54 -15.90 32.11
C LEU A 529 8.25 -15.90 33.47
N THR A 530 7.86 -15.01 34.39
CA THR A 530 8.40 -14.90 35.75
C THR A 530 7.38 -15.30 36.84
N ASP A 531 6.21 -15.82 36.45
CA ASP A 531 5.21 -16.36 37.39
C ASP A 531 5.55 -17.83 37.69
N VAL A 532 6.65 -18.00 38.42
CA VAL A 532 7.21 -19.28 38.86
C VAL A 532 7.59 -19.20 40.34
N PRO A 533 7.71 -20.35 41.03
CA PRO A 533 8.27 -20.40 42.38
C PRO A 533 9.62 -19.69 42.50
N ASP A 534 9.88 -19.03 43.62
CA ASP A 534 11.05 -18.17 43.81
C ASP A 534 12.40 -18.91 43.69
N ASP A 535 12.44 -20.20 44.04
CA ASP A 535 13.60 -21.06 43.80
C ASP A 535 13.86 -21.26 42.30
N GLN A 536 12.80 -21.37 41.49
CA GLN A 536 12.91 -21.47 40.03
C GLN A 536 13.23 -20.13 39.37
N LEU A 537 12.82 -19.01 39.99
CA LEU A 537 13.11 -17.65 39.50
C LEU A 537 14.58 -17.26 39.75
N THR A 538 15.14 -17.68 40.88
CA THR A 538 16.51 -17.39 41.32
C THR A 538 17.55 -18.41 40.82
N ALA A 539 17.14 -19.63 40.48
CA ALA A 539 18.04 -20.65 39.93
C ALA A 539 18.59 -20.29 38.54
N GLN A 540 19.88 -20.59 38.33
CA GLN A 540 20.46 -20.67 37.00
C GLN A 540 20.24 -22.06 36.41
N HIS A 541 19.35 -22.15 35.43
CA HIS A 541 19.00 -23.41 34.75
C HIS A 541 20.05 -23.88 33.72
N SER A 542 20.98 -22.99 33.34
CA SER A 542 22.12 -23.27 32.48
C SER A 542 23.12 -22.10 32.56
N GLU A 543 24.42 -22.36 32.56
CA GLU A 543 25.47 -21.32 32.51
C GLU A 543 25.37 -20.41 31.26
N LEU A 544 24.69 -20.88 30.21
CA LEU A 544 24.38 -20.10 29.01
C LEU A 544 23.36 -18.98 29.26
N MET A 545 22.64 -19.00 30.38
CA MET A 545 21.47 -18.15 30.66
C MET A 545 21.60 -17.45 32.01
N SER A 546 20.95 -16.30 32.19
CA SER A 546 20.76 -15.70 33.52
C SER A 546 19.68 -16.45 34.32
N PRO A 547 19.67 -16.32 35.65
CA PRO A 547 18.45 -16.50 36.44
C PRO A 547 17.33 -15.60 35.95
N LEU A 548 16.08 -16.07 35.97
CA LEU A 548 14.92 -15.30 35.51
C LEU A 548 14.75 -13.98 36.30
N VAL A 549 15.13 -13.96 37.58
CA VAL A 549 15.12 -12.74 38.41
C VAL A 549 16.13 -11.68 37.93
N TRP A 550 17.27 -12.10 37.34
CA TRP A 550 18.25 -11.17 36.77
C TRP A 550 17.68 -10.52 35.51
N ASP A 551 17.09 -11.30 34.61
CA ASP A 551 16.45 -10.76 33.39
C ASP A 551 15.27 -9.84 33.75
N LEU A 552 14.43 -10.19 34.72
CA LEU A 552 13.36 -9.32 35.24
C LEU A 552 13.89 -7.96 35.72
N ALA A 553 14.92 -7.95 36.57
CA ALA A 553 15.46 -6.71 37.11
C ALA A 553 16.28 -5.91 36.08
N HIS A 554 16.96 -6.59 35.14
CA HIS A 554 17.64 -5.96 34.01
C HIS A 554 16.67 -5.26 33.06
N ILE A 555 15.53 -5.87 32.73
CA ILE A 555 14.43 -5.22 32.00
C ILE A 555 14.00 -3.94 32.73
N GLY A 556 13.83 -3.99 34.06
CA GLY A 556 13.55 -2.80 34.88
C GLY A 556 14.64 -1.74 34.80
N ASN A 557 15.91 -2.14 34.87
CA ASN A 557 17.03 -1.21 34.84
C ASN A 557 17.19 -0.50 33.49
N GLN A 558 17.02 -1.22 32.38
CA GLN A 558 17.05 -0.64 31.03
C GLN A 558 15.82 0.25 30.77
N GLU A 559 14.64 -0.11 31.28
CA GLU A 559 13.46 0.75 31.24
C GLU A 559 13.66 2.05 32.05
N ASP A 560 14.31 1.98 33.21
CA ASP A 560 14.66 3.14 34.02
C ASP A 560 15.71 4.03 33.34
N LEU A 561 16.75 3.43 32.74
CA LEU A 561 17.80 4.13 32.01
C LEU A 561 17.23 4.94 30.83
N TRP A 562 16.44 4.29 29.98
CA TRP A 562 16.01 4.90 28.71
C TRP A 562 14.70 5.70 28.83
N LEU A 563 13.70 5.25 29.59
CA LEU A 563 12.42 5.95 29.69
C LEU A 563 12.33 6.91 30.87
N VAL A 564 12.84 6.53 32.05
CA VAL A 564 12.72 7.37 33.26
C VAL A 564 13.82 8.43 33.30
N ARG A 565 15.07 8.04 33.05
CA ARG A 565 16.24 8.93 33.09
C ARG A 565 16.44 9.68 31.77
N ALA A 566 16.73 8.99 30.66
CA ALA A 566 17.07 9.64 29.40
C ALA A 566 15.89 10.42 28.79
N ALA A 567 14.74 9.78 28.53
CA ALA A 567 13.57 10.46 27.98
C ALA A 567 12.79 11.30 29.02
N GLY A 568 12.85 10.92 30.29
CA GLY A 568 12.07 11.57 31.37
C GLY A 568 12.79 12.70 32.11
N GLY A 569 14.11 12.81 32.01
CA GLY A 569 14.93 13.79 32.73
C GLY A 569 14.92 13.61 34.26
N ARG A 570 14.60 12.41 34.77
CA ARG A 570 14.46 12.14 36.22
C ARG A 570 15.71 11.46 36.78
N ALA A 571 15.89 11.54 38.10
CA ALA A 571 16.82 10.67 38.81
C ALA A 571 16.38 9.20 38.72
N ALA A 572 17.34 8.27 38.88
CA ALA A 572 17.06 6.83 38.83
C ALA A 572 16.01 6.41 39.87
N THR A 573 15.19 5.42 39.53
CA THR A 573 14.21 4.87 40.47
C THR A 573 14.94 4.03 41.54
N PRO A 574 14.79 4.32 42.85
CA PRO A 574 15.35 3.46 43.89
C PRO A 574 14.62 2.11 43.95
N PRO A 575 15.29 1.01 44.35
CA PRO A 575 14.62 -0.26 44.60
C PRO A 575 13.64 -0.12 45.78
N VAL A 576 12.53 -0.86 45.72
CA VAL A 576 11.60 -0.96 46.86
C VAL A 576 12.16 -1.97 47.85
N THR A 577 12.87 -1.49 48.87
CA THR A 577 13.30 -2.30 50.02
C THR A 577 12.25 -2.23 51.13
N GLY A 578 12.08 -3.33 51.87
CA GLY A 578 11.10 -3.39 52.95
C GLY A 578 11.52 -2.56 54.16
N PRO A 579 10.62 -2.29 55.14
CA PRO A 579 10.93 -1.49 56.34
C PRO A 579 11.89 -2.19 57.34
N GLN A 580 12.60 -3.25 56.93
CA GLN A 580 13.60 -3.96 57.72
C GLN A 580 14.96 -4.08 57.03
N ASP A 581 15.09 -3.66 55.77
CA ASP A 581 16.38 -3.62 55.08
C ASP A 581 16.96 -2.20 55.20
N GLU A 582 18.09 -2.09 55.89
CA GLU A 582 18.95 -0.89 55.88
C GLU A 582 19.15 -0.38 54.44
N PRO A 583 19.18 0.95 54.19
CA PRO A 583 19.36 1.48 52.84
C PRO A 583 20.62 0.89 52.22
N TRP A 584 20.48 0.23 51.06
CA TRP A 584 21.49 -0.59 50.37
C TRP A 584 22.91 0.00 50.47
N ARG A 585 23.60 -0.40 51.54
CA ARG A 585 24.99 -0.11 51.84
C ARG A 585 25.72 -1.43 51.69
N SER A 586 26.68 -1.46 50.77
CA SER A 586 27.65 -2.54 50.62
C SER A 586 28.17 -2.97 51.99
N HIS A 587 27.94 -4.22 52.38
CA HIS A 587 28.61 -4.80 53.55
C HIS A 587 30.11 -4.92 53.26
N ASP A 588 30.90 -4.31 54.15
CA ASP A 588 32.36 -4.34 54.30
C ASP A 588 33.20 -4.93 53.16
N SER A 589 33.71 -4.05 52.31
CA SER A 589 35.14 -4.06 51.95
C SER A 589 35.68 -2.63 52.04
N GLY A 590 36.57 -2.40 53.00
CA GLY A 590 36.81 -1.09 53.63
C GLY A 590 37.59 -0.02 52.84
N ASP A 591 37.57 -0.05 51.50
CA ASP A 591 38.31 0.91 50.65
C ASP A 591 37.54 1.42 49.40
N ALA A 592 36.26 1.04 49.23
CA ALA A 592 35.44 1.56 48.12
C ALA A 592 34.67 2.84 48.52
N PRO A 593 34.61 3.88 47.67
CA PRO A 593 33.80 5.08 47.94
C PRO A 593 32.31 4.71 48.00
N ALA A 594 31.57 5.41 48.85
CA ALA A 594 30.14 5.15 49.04
C ALA A 594 29.35 5.37 47.73
N HIS A 595 28.97 4.27 47.07
CA HIS A 595 28.03 4.31 45.96
C HIS A 595 26.66 4.77 46.48
N ASP A 596 26.08 5.74 45.79
CA ASP A 596 24.67 6.07 45.92
C ASP A 596 23.82 4.89 45.40
N GLY A 597 22.75 4.57 46.11
CA GLY A 597 21.96 3.34 45.87
C GLY A 597 21.29 3.23 44.49
N ALA A 598 21.39 4.29 43.66
CA ALA A 598 20.96 4.34 42.28
C ALA A 598 21.99 3.74 41.31
N HIS A 599 23.25 4.20 41.35
CA HIS A 599 24.27 3.82 40.37
C HIS A 599 24.79 2.39 40.58
N GLY A 600 24.60 1.81 41.77
CA GLY A 600 24.94 0.41 42.04
C GLY A 600 24.10 -0.62 41.28
N LEU A 601 22.86 -0.30 40.90
CA LEU A 601 22.02 -1.24 40.12
C LEU A 601 22.44 -1.30 38.64
N ASP A 602 22.92 -0.19 38.08
CA ASP A 602 23.39 -0.15 36.69
C ASP A 602 24.56 -1.12 36.46
N ASP A 603 25.48 -1.23 37.42
CA ASP A 603 26.61 -2.17 37.37
C ASP A 603 26.14 -3.64 37.41
N LEU A 604 25.33 -3.99 38.42
CA LEU A 604 24.82 -5.36 38.65
C LEU A 604 23.97 -5.92 37.48
N TYR A 605 23.33 -5.02 36.73
CA TYR A 605 22.52 -5.35 35.56
C TYR A 605 23.18 -4.97 34.22
N ASP A 606 24.45 -4.57 34.22
CA ASP A 606 25.24 -4.40 32.99
C ASP A 606 25.56 -5.78 32.38
N ALA A 607 25.01 -6.03 31.19
CA ALA A 607 25.17 -7.30 30.50
C ALA A 607 26.61 -7.57 30.02
N PHE A 608 27.43 -6.52 29.87
CA PHE A 608 28.82 -6.58 29.38
C PHE A 608 29.81 -6.79 30.52
N ARG A 609 29.56 -6.22 31.70
CA ARG A 609 30.41 -6.42 32.89
C ARG A 609 30.28 -7.80 33.50
N HIS A 610 29.11 -8.43 33.36
CA HIS A 610 28.77 -9.65 34.08
C HIS A 610 28.38 -10.80 33.12
N PRO A 611 29.32 -11.71 32.81
CA PRO A 611 29.06 -12.93 32.06
C PRO A 611 27.90 -13.75 32.64
N ARG A 612 27.10 -14.38 31.78
CA ARG A 612 25.88 -15.10 32.20
C ARG A 612 26.13 -16.13 33.32
N ALA A 613 27.21 -16.89 33.23
CA ALA A 613 27.62 -17.88 34.22
C ALA A 613 27.90 -17.30 35.64
N THR A 614 28.32 -16.03 35.76
CA THR A 614 28.68 -15.44 37.07
C THR A 614 27.53 -14.69 37.75
N ARG A 615 26.41 -14.45 37.04
CA ARG A 615 25.26 -13.69 37.55
C ARG A 615 24.65 -14.22 38.86
N PRO A 616 24.61 -15.53 39.16
CA PRO A 616 24.09 -16.03 40.44
C PRO A 616 24.92 -15.66 41.67
N ALA A 617 26.19 -15.27 41.49
CA ALA A 617 27.08 -14.86 42.57
C ALA A 617 27.02 -13.35 42.88
N LEU A 618 26.29 -12.57 42.08
CA LEU A 618 26.10 -11.14 42.28
C LEU A 618 25.04 -10.88 43.38
N PRO A 619 25.15 -9.79 44.16
CA PRO A 619 24.14 -9.39 45.15
C PRO A 619 22.92 -8.74 44.46
N ILE A 620 22.19 -9.54 43.67
CA ILE A 620 21.04 -9.11 42.88
C ILE A 620 19.78 -8.99 43.73
N LEU A 621 18.84 -8.15 43.29
CA LEU A 621 17.53 -8.02 43.92
C LEU A 621 16.80 -9.38 43.99
N GLY A 622 16.31 -9.72 45.18
CA GLY A 622 15.43 -10.88 45.36
C GLY A 622 14.07 -10.74 44.66
N PRO A 623 13.27 -11.81 44.56
CA PRO A 623 12.04 -11.84 43.77
C PRO A 623 11.05 -10.70 44.07
N GLU A 624 10.76 -10.42 45.35
CA GLU A 624 9.86 -9.33 45.75
C GLU A 624 10.42 -7.96 45.36
N ALA A 625 11.68 -7.67 45.70
CA ALA A 625 12.35 -6.41 45.38
C ALA A 625 12.47 -6.18 43.87
N ALA A 626 12.75 -7.22 43.07
CA ALA A 626 12.80 -7.12 41.60
C ALA A 626 11.41 -6.82 41.00
N ARG A 627 10.34 -7.44 41.52
CA ARG A 627 8.96 -7.13 41.11
C ARG A 627 8.53 -5.73 41.55
N GLY A 628 8.91 -5.29 42.75
CA GLY A 628 8.65 -3.94 43.27
C GLY A 628 9.36 -2.86 42.46
N TYR A 629 10.66 -3.04 42.21
CA TYR A 629 11.47 -2.17 41.37
C TYR A 629 10.89 -2.03 39.96
N THR A 630 10.68 -3.14 39.25
CA THR A 630 10.13 -3.13 37.88
C THR A 630 8.73 -2.52 37.81
N ALA A 631 7.88 -2.70 38.83
CA ALA A 631 6.58 -2.04 38.92
C ALA A 631 6.69 -0.51 39.13
N SER A 632 7.61 -0.07 39.99
CA SER A 632 7.87 1.35 40.26
C SER A 632 8.41 2.07 39.02
N VAL A 633 9.43 1.48 38.36
CA VAL A 633 9.98 1.96 37.08
C VAL A 633 8.87 2.06 36.03
N ARG A 634 8.01 1.05 35.89
CA ARG A 634 6.92 1.09 34.91
C ARG A 634 5.92 2.20 35.17
N ALA A 635 5.59 2.47 36.43
CA ALA A 635 4.73 3.61 36.79
C ALA A 635 5.40 4.95 36.41
N HIS A 636 6.71 5.08 36.60
CA HIS A 636 7.47 6.24 36.15
C HIS A 636 7.54 6.37 34.63
N ALA A 637 7.80 5.28 33.90
CA ALA A 637 7.86 5.25 32.44
C ALA A 637 6.51 5.60 31.79
N MET A 638 5.40 5.08 32.32
CA MET A 638 4.05 5.45 31.87
C MET A 638 3.77 6.94 32.14
N ALA A 639 4.19 7.48 33.29
CA ALA A 639 4.05 8.91 33.57
C ALA A 639 4.90 9.80 32.63
N VAL A 640 6.05 9.32 32.12
CA VAL A 640 6.81 10.00 31.07
C VAL A 640 6.07 9.92 29.73
N LEU A 641 5.53 8.75 29.38
CA LEU A 641 4.76 8.52 28.15
C LEU A 641 3.54 9.46 28.02
N GLU A 642 2.81 9.75 29.11
CA GLU A 642 1.69 10.71 29.09
C GLU A 642 2.11 12.14 28.70
N ARG A 643 3.33 12.54 29.06
CA ARG A 643 3.83 13.91 28.89
C ARG A 643 4.73 14.08 27.65
N CYS A 644 5.01 13.00 26.94
CA CYS A 644 5.89 13.02 25.77
C CYS A 644 5.20 13.67 24.56
N GLY A 645 5.94 14.55 23.85
CA GLY A 645 5.52 15.23 22.62
C GLY A 645 5.74 14.42 21.35
N PHE A 646 6.72 13.50 21.34
CA PHE A 646 7.11 12.67 20.19
C PHE A 646 7.61 13.45 18.95
N ASP A 647 8.02 14.70 19.14
CA ASP A 647 8.54 15.62 18.12
C ASP A 647 9.89 16.25 18.53
N GLY A 648 10.66 16.69 17.53
CA GLY A 648 11.92 17.43 17.70
C GLY A 648 13.15 16.59 18.09
N ASP A 649 13.07 15.79 19.16
CA ASP A 649 14.19 14.98 19.66
C ASP A 649 14.20 13.57 19.01
N PRO A 650 15.29 13.16 18.32
CA PRO A 650 15.39 11.84 17.70
C PRO A 650 15.16 10.64 18.63
N LEU A 651 15.40 10.78 19.95
CA LEU A 651 15.18 9.70 20.91
C LEU A 651 13.68 9.44 21.13
N THR A 652 12.89 10.51 21.20
CA THR A 652 11.44 10.43 21.46
C THR A 652 10.58 10.53 20.20
N ALA A 653 11.13 10.98 19.08
CA ALA A 653 10.48 11.10 17.78
C ALA A 653 9.75 9.81 17.37
N GLY A 654 8.47 9.91 17.00
CA GLY A 654 7.65 8.74 16.63
C GLY A 654 7.54 7.65 17.69
N GLY A 655 7.87 7.97 18.96
CA GLY A 655 7.91 7.01 20.06
C GLY A 655 9.13 6.08 20.05
N PHE A 656 10.20 6.39 19.30
CA PHE A 656 11.34 5.50 19.08
C PHE A 656 11.85 4.82 20.36
N VAL A 657 12.20 5.57 21.41
CA VAL A 657 12.76 4.98 22.65
C VAL A 657 11.78 4.04 23.37
N PHE A 658 10.48 4.31 23.33
CA PHE A 658 9.45 3.43 23.89
C PHE A 658 9.34 2.13 23.09
N GLY A 659 9.42 2.23 21.76
CA GLY A 659 9.50 1.08 20.86
C GLY A 659 10.79 0.27 21.03
N MET A 660 11.93 0.92 21.26
CA MET A 660 13.23 0.30 21.54
C MET A 660 13.18 -0.48 22.86
N VAL A 661 12.67 0.11 23.94
CA VAL A 661 12.54 -0.56 25.24
C VAL A 661 11.53 -1.70 25.21
N ALA A 662 10.40 -1.55 24.50
CA ALA A 662 9.46 -2.65 24.28
C ALA A 662 10.09 -3.81 23.49
N GLN A 663 11.01 -3.53 22.56
CA GLN A 663 11.77 -4.56 21.84
C GLN A 663 12.83 -5.23 22.71
N HIS A 664 13.55 -4.47 23.54
CA HIS A 664 14.50 -5.01 24.52
C HIS A 664 13.80 -5.95 25.50
N GLU A 665 12.67 -5.54 26.10
CA GLU A 665 11.87 -6.39 26.99
C GLU A 665 11.43 -7.68 26.29
N GLN A 666 11.00 -7.61 25.03
CA GLN A 666 10.56 -8.78 24.24
C GLN A 666 11.71 -9.70 23.80
N GLN A 667 12.92 -9.18 23.58
CA GLN A 667 14.13 -9.98 23.34
C GLN A 667 14.58 -10.72 24.61
N HIS A 668 14.46 -10.08 25.78
CA HIS A 668 14.65 -10.75 27.06
C HIS A 668 13.52 -11.75 27.37
N ASP A 669 12.28 -11.50 26.95
CA ASP A 669 11.20 -12.50 27.03
C ASP A 669 11.49 -13.74 26.17
N GLU A 670 12.03 -13.59 24.95
CA GLU A 670 12.48 -14.73 24.15
C GLU A 670 13.69 -15.45 24.78
N THR A 671 14.60 -14.69 25.42
CA THR A 671 15.73 -15.24 26.20
C THR A 671 15.24 -16.05 27.40
N MET A 672 14.32 -15.51 28.20
CA MET A 672 13.69 -16.22 29.32
C MET A 672 12.90 -17.44 28.85
N LEU A 673 12.26 -17.38 27.67
CA LEU A 673 11.62 -18.54 27.05
C LEU A 673 12.65 -19.63 26.72
N ALA A 674 13.84 -19.29 26.21
CA ALA A 674 14.93 -20.26 26.04
C ALA A 674 15.41 -20.85 27.40
N THR A 675 15.44 -20.06 28.48
CA THR A 675 15.69 -20.56 29.84
C THR A 675 14.64 -21.58 30.28
N HIS A 676 13.35 -21.32 30.02
CA HIS A 676 12.25 -22.28 30.28
C HIS A 676 12.34 -23.57 29.47
N GLN A 677 12.88 -23.51 28.25
CA GLN A 677 13.14 -24.69 27.42
C GLN A 677 14.33 -25.51 27.98
N LEU A 678 15.39 -24.84 28.43
CA LEU A 678 16.55 -25.48 29.04
C LEU A 678 16.22 -26.16 30.37
N ARG A 679 15.48 -25.47 31.25
CA ARG A 679 15.08 -25.92 32.60
C ARG A 679 14.63 -27.38 32.65
N THR A 680 15.18 -28.12 33.60
CA THR A 680 14.75 -29.48 33.95
C THR A 680 13.63 -29.47 34.98
N GLY A 681 12.72 -30.45 34.91
CA GLY A 681 11.60 -30.57 35.85
C GLY A 681 10.23 -30.46 35.17
N PRO A 682 9.14 -30.31 35.94
CA PRO A 682 7.78 -30.31 35.40
C PRO A 682 7.53 -29.12 34.47
N ARG A 683 6.65 -29.31 33.49
CA ARG A 683 6.17 -28.25 32.59
C ARG A 683 5.48 -27.14 33.42
N LEU A 684 5.88 -25.89 33.18
CA LEU A 684 5.25 -24.69 33.76
C LEU A 684 4.55 -23.83 32.70
N LEU A 685 4.96 -23.93 31.43
CA LEU A 685 4.37 -23.17 30.33
C LEU A 685 3.42 -24.05 29.48
N HIS A 686 2.21 -23.52 29.26
CA HIS A 686 1.12 -24.17 28.54
C HIS A 686 0.59 -23.24 27.44
N ALA A 687 0.27 -23.80 26.28
CA ALA A 687 -0.25 -23.09 25.12
C ALA A 687 -1.10 -24.03 24.26
N PRO A 688 -2.04 -23.52 23.44
CA PRO A 688 -2.72 -24.32 22.42
C PRO A 688 -1.73 -24.87 21.39
N ALA A 689 -1.99 -26.08 20.88
CA ALA A 689 -1.16 -26.69 19.86
C ALA A 689 -1.03 -25.81 18.60
N ALA A 690 0.14 -25.84 17.96
CA ALA A 690 0.36 -25.14 16.71
C ALA A 690 -0.45 -25.74 15.55
N PRO A 691 -0.82 -24.96 14.52
CA PRO A 691 -1.44 -25.49 13.32
C PRO A 691 -0.53 -26.53 12.65
N ARG A 692 -1.12 -27.64 12.20
CA ARG A 692 -0.43 -28.66 11.40
C ARG A 692 -0.26 -28.19 9.95
N ALA A 693 0.67 -28.84 9.24
CA ALA A 693 0.93 -28.56 7.84
C ALA A 693 -0.33 -28.74 6.97
N ARG A 694 -0.67 -27.73 6.16
CA ARG A 694 -1.83 -27.78 5.24
C ARG A 694 -1.59 -28.68 4.02
N ARG A 695 -0.33 -29.03 3.73
CA ARG A 695 0.09 -29.94 2.66
C ARG A 695 1.21 -30.86 3.16
N PRO A 696 1.06 -32.19 3.12
CA PRO A 696 2.16 -33.11 3.37
C PRO A 696 3.25 -32.95 2.30
N LEU A 697 4.52 -32.85 2.70
CA LEU A 697 5.66 -32.98 1.79
C LEU A 697 5.76 -34.43 1.30
N GLY A 698 5.00 -34.76 0.24
CA GLY A 698 4.99 -36.08 -0.41
C GLY A 698 3.63 -36.61 -0.91
N GLY A 699 2.55 -35.83 -0.86
CA GLY A 699 1.20 -36.32 -1.22
C GLY A 699 0.50 -35.52 -2.32
N ASP A 700 0.66 -35.94 -3.58
CA ASP A 700 -0.30 -35.64 -4.65
C ASP A 700 -0.32 -36.81 -5.65
N ALA A 701 -1.46 -37.51 -5.74
CA ALA A 701 -1.64 -38.67 -6.59
C ALA A 701 -2.25 -38.24 -7.94
N GLY A 702 -1.44 -38.16 -9.00
CA GLY A 702 -1.96 -37.64 -10.28
C GLY A 702 -1.13 -37.86 -11.56
N ALA A 703 0.07 -38.45 -11.53
CA ALA A 703 0.85 -38.69 -12.74
C ALA A 703 1.74 -39.96 -12.63
N PRO A 704 1.46 -41.04 -13.38
CA PRO A 704 2.35 -42.18 -13.47
C PRO A 704 3.54 -41.87 -14.41
N GLY A 705 4.77 -41.86 -13.86
CA GLY A 705 6.01 -41.83 -14.66
C GLY A 705 7.07 -40.83 -14.22
N ALA A 706 6.74 -39.82 -13.40
CA ALA A 706 7.73 -38.88 -12.89
C ALA A 706 8.45 -39.44 -11.65
N VAL A 707 9.76 -39.71 -11.77
CA VAL A 707 10.64 -39.98 -10.60
C VAL A 707 10.85 -38.66 -9.85
N ARG A 708 9.89 -38.28 -9.02
CA ARG A 708 10.00 -37.10 -8.14
C ARG A 708 10.97 -37.45 -7.02
N SER A 709 12.05 -36.68 -6.86
CA SER A 709 12.96 -36.88 -5.73
C SER A 709 12.32 -36.39 -4.43
N ASP A 710 11.98 -37.30 -3.52
CA ASP A 710 11.41 -37.00 -2.18
C ASP A 710 12.34 -36.19 -1.23
N ARG A 711 13.37 -35.52 -1.75
CA ARG A 711 14.49 -34.94 -0.98
C ARG A 711 14.41 -33.42 -0.75
N ALA A 712 13.72 -32.68 -1.61
CA ALA A 712 13.71 -31.21 -1.60
C ALA A 712 12.30 -30.63 -1.39
N ALA A 713 12.22 -29.49 -0.71
CA ALA A 713 11.04 -28.64 -0.76
C ALA A 713 10.97 -27.93 -2.13
N PRO A 714 9.80 -27.40 -2.55
CA PRO A 714 9.74 -26.50 -3.70
C PRO A 714 10.72 -25.34 -3.54
N GLU A 715 11.37 -24.95 -4.64
CA GLU A 715 12.27 -23.79 -4.67
C GLU A 715 11.62 -22.65 -5.44
N VAL A 716 11.84 -21.43 -4.96
CA VAL A 716 11.46 -20.20 -5.63
C VAL A 716 12.74 -19.53 -6.15
N VAL A 717 12.77 -19.22 -7.44
CA VAL A 717 13.87 -18.43 -8.04
C VAL A 717 13.62 -16.95 -7.77
N VAL A 718 14.56 -16.31 -7.08
CA VAL A 718 14.59 -14.86 -6.89
C VAL A 718 15.48 -14.27 -7.99
N PRO A 719 14.94 -13.40 -8.88
CA PRO A 719 15.71 -12.81 -9.97
C PRO A 719 16.91 -12.00 -9.47
N GLY A 720 18.00 -12.00 -10.25
CA GLY A 720 19.19 -11.19 -9.98
C GLY A 720 18.93 -9.68 -10.12
N GLY A 721 19.84 -8.86 -9.59
CA GLY A 721 19.83 -7.40 -9.68
C GLY A 721 19.61 -6.68 -8.34
N ALA A 722 19.66 -5.35 -8.37
CA ALA A 722 19.63 -4.52 -7.18
C ALA A 722 18.28 -4.47 -6.46
N PHE A 723 18.32 -4.56 -5.13
CA PHE A 723 17.21 -4.25 -4.24
C PHE A 723 17.64 -3.23 -3.16
N THR A 724 16.67 -2.71 -2.41
CA THR A 724 16.92 -1.84 -1.25
C THR A 724 16.91 -2.69 0.01
N MET A 725 18.08 -2.79 0.65
CA MET A 725 18.32 -3.49 1.91
C MET A 725 18.27 -2.51 3.08
N GLY A 726 17.77 -2.95 4.24
CA GLY A 726 17.58 -2.10 5.42
C GLY A 726 16.43 -1.11 5.29
N THR A 727 16.40 -0.13 6.21
CA THR A 727 15.39 0.94 6.27
C THR A 727 16.02 2.22 6.83
N ASP A 728 15.41 3.37 6.54
CA ASP A 728 15.74 4.64 7.20
C ASP A 728 14.85 4.91 8.44
N GLY A 729 13.92 4.01 8.75
CA GLY A 729 12.97 4.13 9.85
C GLY A 729 11.72 4.91 9.48
N ALA A 730 11.13 4.61 8.31
CA ALA A 730 9.94 5.29 7.81
C ALA A 730 8.73 5.16 8.78
N PRO A 731 7.87 6.18 8.89
CA PRO A 731 6.69 6.14 9.76
C PRO A 731 5.79 4.93 9.48
N GLY A 732 5.49 4.14 10.52
CA GLY A 732 4.66 2.94 10.45
C GLY A 732 5.40 1.73 11.03
N PRO A 733 5.40 0.55 10.36
CA PRO A 733 6.01 -0.67 10.90
C PRO A 733 7.54 -0.59 11.07
N GLU A 734 8.19 0.36 10.41
CA GLU A 734 9.64 0.57 10.47
C GLU A 734 10.05 1.73 11.42
N SER A 735 9.10 2.47 12.04
CA SER A 735 9.39 3.59 12.96
C SER A 735 10.39 3.25 14.06
N TRP A 736 10.33 2.02 14.56
CA TRP A 736 11.13 1.52 15.69
C TRP A 736 12.25 0.56 15.23
N ALA A 737 12.62 0.58 13.95
CA ALA A 737 13.76 -0.20 13.44
C ALA A 737 15.05 0.18 14.17
N LEU A 738 15.82 -0.81 14.59
CA LEU A 738 17.03 -0.67 15.39
C LEU A 738 18.20 -0.13 14.54
N ASP A 739 19.25 0.36 15.17
CA ASP A 739 20.37 1.00 14.47
C ASP A 739 21.04 0.09 13.42
N ASN A 740 21.20 -1.20 13.72
CA ASN A 740 21.80 -2.18 12.80
C ASN A 740 20.95 -2.50 11.56
N GLU A 741 19.68 -2.08 11.53
CA GLU A 741 18.78 -2.19 10.36
C GLU A 741 18.93 -1.01 9.39
N ARG A 742 19.72 0.02 9.76
CA ARG A 742 19.81 1.31 9.08
C ARG A 742 21.24 1.61 8.58
N PRO A 743 21.40 2.43 7.53
CA PRO A 743 20.37 3.04 6.68
C PRO A 743 19.88 2.09 5.57
N ALA A 744 18.84 2.52 4.85
CA ALA A 744 18.44 1.90 3.60
C ALA A 744 19.54 2.09 2.55
N HIS A 745 19.97 1.01 1.90
CA HIS A 745 21.04 1.06 0.89
C HIS A 745 20.81 0.06 -0.24
N ARG A 746 21.42 0.31 -1.41
CA ARG A 746 21.27 -0.54 -2.60
C ARG A 746 22.29 -1.67 -2.56
N VAL A 747 21.83 -2.90 -2.75
CA VAL A 747 22.66 -4.11 -2.80
C VAL A 747 22.35 -4.88 -4.07
N GLU A 748 23.39 -5.19 -4.85
CA GLU A 748 23.31 -6.13 -5.98
C GLU A 748 23.32 -7.57 -5.46
N VAL A 749 22.35 -8.38 -5.87
CA VAL A 749 22.25 -9.79 -5.50
C VAL A 749 22.05 -10.60 -6.77
N ALA A 750 22.89 -11.62 -6.99
CA ALA A 750 22.80 -12.54 -8.13
C ALA A 750 21.46 -13.29 -8.15
N ALA A 751 21.16 -14.01 -9.24
CA ALA A 751 19.99 -14.88 -9.27
C ALA A 751 20.24 -16.13 -8.41
N PHE A 752 19.32 -16.44 -7.50
CA PHE A 752 19.42 -17.61 -6.62
C PHE A 752 18.06 -18.29 -6.48
N ALA A 753 18.06 -19.56 -6.10
CA ALA A 753 16.87 -20.29 -5.72
C ALA A 753 16.87 -20.52 -4.20
N ILE A 754 15.72 -20.30 -3.55
CA ILE A 754 15.54 -20.50 -2.11
C ILE A 754 14.37 -21.43 -1.84
N GLU A 755 14.47 -22.30 -0.83
CA GLU A 755 13.39 -23.21 -0.48
C GLU A 755 12.18 -22.45 0.07
N ALA A 756 10.99 -22.81 -0.42
CA ALA A 756 9.73 -22.15 -0.12
C ALA A 756 9.31 -22.26 1.35
N VAL A 757 9.81 -23.26 2.09
CA VAL A 757 9.57 -23.46 3.53
C VAL A 757 10.86 -23.87 4.24
N PRO A 758 10.96 -23.71 5.57
CA PRO A 758 12.09 -24.20 6.34
C PRO A 758 12.30 -25.72 6.23
N VAL A 759 13.51 -26.18 6.56
CA VAL A 759 13.84 -27.60 6.68
C VAL A 759 13.02 -28.23 7.81
N THR A 760 12.30 -29.31 7.52
CA THR A 760 11.47 -30.01 8.52
C THR A 760 12.22 -31.05 9.32
N ASN A 761 11.69 -31.39 10.49
CA ASN A 761 12.12 -32.51 11.34
C ASN A 761 12.28 -33.82 10.54
N ARG A 762 11.36 -34.14 9.62
CA ARG A 762 11.44 -35.31 8.74
C ARG A 762 12.69 -35.30 7.85
N ARG A 763 13.07 -34.13 7.30
CA ARG A 763 14.27 -33.99 6.45
C ARG A 763 15.53 -34.07 7.30
N TYR A 764 15.54 -33.45 8.48
CA TYR A 764 16.68 -33.50 9.39
C TYR A 764 16.94 -34.91 9.96
N ALA A 765 15.89 -35.67 10.26
CA ALA A 765 16.00 -37.07 10.67
C ALA A 765 16.66 -37.95 9.59
N ARG A 766 16.47 -37.63 8.29
CA ARG A 766 17.15 -38.32 7.18
C ARG A 766 18.62 -37.97 7.09
N PHE A 767 19.01 -36.71 7.33
CA PHE A 767 20.42 -36.30 7.45
C PHE A 767 21.13 -37.08 8.58
N ILE A 768 20.49 -37.23 9.75
CA ILE A 768 21.06 -38.05 10.84
C ILE A 768 21.19 -39.53 10.42
N ALA A 769 20.16 -40.08 9.78
CA ALA A 769 20.16 -41.48 9.32
C ALA A 769 21.27 -41.75 8.29
N ASP A 770 21.48 -40.83 7.33
CA ASP A 770 22.56 -40.87 6.32
C ASP A 770 23.95 -40.50 6.88
N GLY A 771 24.08 -40.46 8.21
CA GLY A 771 25.36 -40.27 8.89
C GLY A 771 25.88 -38.84 8.91
N GLY A 772 25.01 -37.82 8.79
CA GLY A 772 25.38 -36.41 8.77
C GLY A 772 26.39 -35.99 9.86
N TYR A 773 26.17 -36.40 11.11
CA TYR A 773 27.07 -36.13 12.25
C TYR A 773 28.34 -37.01 12.29
N ARG A 774 28.49 -37.98 11.39
CA ARG A 774 29.66 -38.89 11.28
C ARG A 774 30.53 -38.62 10.04
N ARG A 775 30.05 -37.79 9.11
CA ARG A 775 30.64 -37.55 7.79
C ARG A 775 31.41 -36.23 7.78
N ARG A 776 32.73 -36.29 8.00
CA ARG A 776 33.63 -35.12 8.12
C ARG A 776 33.49 -34.15 6.94
N GLU A 777 33.30 -34.68 5.73
CA GLU A 777 33.28 -33.90 4.49
C GLU A 777 32.11 -32.91 4.38
N LEU A 778 31.08 -33.05 5.23
CA LEU A 778 29.92 -32.16 5.26
C LEU A 778 30.15 -30.88 6.09
N TRP A 779 31.15 -30.87 6.98
CA TRP A 779 31.31 -29.82 8.00
C TRP A 779 32.49 -28.90 7.69
N SER A 780 32.43 -27.63 8.10
CA SER A 780 33.64 -26.82 8.21
C SER A 780 34.60 -27.41 9.25
N GLU A 781 35.89 -27.04 9.21
CA GLU A 781 36.87 -27.47 10.21
C GLU A 781 36.49 -27.02 11.63
N ARG A 782 35.91 -25.82 11.77
CA ARG A 782 35.40 -25.32 13.05
C ARG A 782 34.17 -26.09 13.51
N GLY A 783 33.22 -26.32 12.60
CA GLY A 783 32.00 -27.07 12.87
C GLY A 783 32.26 -28.52 13.26
N TRP A 784 33.18 -29.21 12.57
CA TRP A 784 33.57 -30.56 12.94
C TRP A 784 34.23 -30.65 14.31
N ARG A 785 35.10 -29.69 14.65
CA ARG A 785 35.73 -29.61 15.97
C ARG A 785 34.69 -29.43 17.08
N HIS A 786 33.74 -28.51 16.88
CA HIS A 786 32.62 -28.30 17.79
C HIS A 786 31.73 -29.56 17.92
N ARG A 787 31.40 -30.21 16.79
CA ARG A 787 30.65 -31.48 16.74
C ARG A 787 31.31 -32.57 17.60
N LEU A 788 32.64 -32.66 17.59
CA LEU A 788 33.41 -33.60 18.40
C LEU A 788 33.48 -33.20 19.87
N GLN A 789 33.73 -31.91 20.16
CA GLN A 789 33.87 -31.39 21.53
C GLN A 789 32.57 -31.53 22.34
N GLU A 790 31.43 -31.16 21.74
CA GLU A 790 30.11 -31.23 22.38
C GLU A 790 29.40 -32.58 22.14
N VAL A 791 30.04 -33.52 21.44
CA VAL A 791 29.51 -34.86 21.09
C VAL A 791 28.13 -34.79 20.43
N LEU A 792 27.98 -33.94 19.41
CA LEU A 792 26.68 -33.69 18.77
C LEU A 792 26.23 -34.87 17.90
N GLU A 793 24.97 -35.30 18.04
CA GLU A 793 24.39 -36.41 17.25
C GLU A 793 22.96 -36.13 16.72
N ALA A 794 22.32 -35.08 17.24
CA ALA A 794 20.98 -34.63 16.87
C ALA A 794 20.79 -33.16 17.34
N PRO A 795 19.74 -32.45 16.89
CA PRO A 795 19.36 -31.15 17.42
C PRO A 795 19.17 -31.20 18.92
N GLN A 796 19.31 -30.06 19.60
CA GLN A 796 19.17 -30.03 21.05
C GLN A 796 17.77 -30.54 21.46
N PHE A 797 17.73 -31.28 22.57
CA PHE A 797 16.51 -31.87 23.15
C PHE A 797 15.86 -33.04 22.39
N TRP A 798 16.42 -33.50 21.27
CA TRP A 798 16.01 -34.76 20.64
C TRP A 798 16.59 -35.96 21.39
N SER A 799 15.81 -37.03 21.53
CA SER A 799 16.29 -38.33 22.02
C SER A 799 15.50 -39.49 21.39
N ARG A 800 15.96 -40.71 21.60
CA ARG A 800 15.26 -41.92 21.14
C ARG A 800 14.39 -42.50 22.25
N ALA A 801 13.16 -42.87 21.92
CA ALA A 801 12.31 -43.70 22.77
C ALA A 801 12.83 -45.15 22.83
N GLY A 802 12.27 -45.99 23.71
CA GLY A 802 12.74 -47.37 23.94
C GLY A 802 12.56 -48.31 22.74
N ASP A 803 11.60 -48.02 21.87
CA ASP A 803 11.32 -48.62 20.56
C ASP A 803 12.06 -47.92 19.41
N GLY A 804 12.79 -46.84 19.70
CA GLY A 804 13.76 -46.24 18.79
C GLY A 804 13.22 -45.18 17.83
N HIS A 805 11.98 -44.67 17.96
CA HIS A 805 11.59 -43.44 17.23
C HIS A 805 12.15 -42.19 17.92
N TRP A 806 12.03 -41.04 17.25
CA TRP A 806 12.45 -39.75 17.78
C TRP A 806 11.35 -39.14 18.66
N VAL A 807 11.75 -38.75 19.88
CA VAL A 807 10.98 -37.87 20.77
C VAL A 807 11.78 -36.59 21.01
N ARG A 808 11.12 -35.52 21.47
CA ARG A 808 11.78 -34.29 21.91
C ARG A 808 11.33 -33.88 23.31
N ARG A 809 12.21 -33.23 24.06
CA ARG A 809 11.84 -32.49 25.28
C ARG A 809 11.49 -31.04 24.91
N ARG A 810 10.28 -30.60 25.22
CA ARG A 810 9.78 -29.24 24.99
C ARG A 810 9.12 -28.68 26.25
N PHE A 811 9.70 -27.61 26.80
CA PHE A 811 9.28 -26.93 28.04
C PHE A 811 9.00 -27.89 29.21
N GLY A 812 9.85 -28.90 29.39
CA GLY A 812 9.76 -29.89 30.47
C GLY A 812 8.93 -31.14 30.19
N ALA A 813 8.18 -31.21 29.08
CA ALA A 813 7.49 -32.45 28.68
C ALA A 813 8.25 -33.17 27.55
N THR A 814 8.21 -34.49 27.55
CA THR A 814 8.64 -35.32 26.42
C THR A 814 7.44 -35.63 25.53
N GLU A 815 7.59 -35.43 24.22
CA GLU A 815 6.55 -35.64 23.21
C GLU A 815 7.15 -36.25 21.93
N ASP A 816 6.31 -36.90 21.11
CA ASP A 816 6.73 -37.39 19.80
C ASP A 816 7.15 -36.23 18.88
N LEU A 817 8.15 -36.48 18.04
CA LEU A 817 8.66 -35.48 17.10
C LEU A 817 7.71 -35.30 15.90
N GLU A 818 6.94 -34.21 15.87
CA GLU A 818 6.07 -33.84 14.73
C GLU A 818 6.91 -33.68 13.44
N PRO A 819 6.77 -34.54 12.42
CA PRO A 819 7.72 -34.59 11.32
C PRO A 819 7.66 -33.40 10.34
N ASP A 820 6.53 -32.70 10.25
CA ASP A 820 6.33 -31.55 9.33
C ASP A 820 6.53 -30.17 9.98
N GLU A 821 6.86 -30.10 11.28
CA GLU A 821 7.39 -28.87 11.88
C GLU A 821 8.82 -28.57 11.36
N PRO A 822 9.20 -27.29 11.21
CA PRO A 822 10.60 -26.86 11.08
C PRO A 822 11.51 -27.50 12.14
N VAL A 823 12.72 -27.87 11.73
CA VAL A 823 13.78 -28.22 12.68
C VAL A 823 14.19 -26.98 13.46
N VAL A 824 14.30 -27.14 14.77
CA VAL A 824 14.64 -26.08 15.72
C VAL A 824 15.69 -26.59 16.70
N HIS A 825 16.46 -25.67 17.28
CA HIS A 825 17.58 -25.94 18.19
C HIS A 825 18.79 -26.62 17.52
N VAL A 826 19.17 -26.09 16.36
CA VAL A 826 20.40 -26.42 15.64
C VAL A 826 21.37 -25.23 15.62
N SER A 827 22.66 -25.53 15.77
CA SER A 827 23.75 -24.55 15.62
C SER A 827 23.95 -24.14 14.16
N TYR A 828 24.66 -23.04 13.93
CA TYR A 828 25.07 -22.66 12.56
C TYR A 828 25.90 -23.77 11.89
N PHE A 829 26.75 -24.45 12.67
CA PHE A 829 27.56 -25.56 12.17
C PHE A 829 26.74 -26.80 11.78
N GLU A 830 25.64 -27.06 12.49
CA GLU A 830 24.63 -28.06 12.08
C GLU A 830 23.87 -27.62 10.82
N ALA A 831 23.56 -26.31 10.70
CA ALA A 831 22.87 -25.74 9.55
C ALA A 831 23.71 -25.78 8.26
N GLU A 832 24.99 -25.40 8.30
CA GLU A 832 25.90 -25.49 7.14
C GLU A 832 26.10 -26.96 6.71
N ALA A 833 26.22 -27.89 7.66
CA ALA A 833 26.44 -29.31 7.37
C ALA A 833 25.21 -29.98 6.75
N PHE A 834 24.01 -29.59 7.20
CA PHE A 834 22.77 -29.99 6.56
C PHE A 834 22.65 -29.42 5.13
N ALA A 835 23.05 -28.16 4.93
CA ALA A 835 23.04 -27.53 3.60
C ALA A 835 23.99 -28.24 2.62
N ALA A 836 25.23 -28.51 3.05
CA ALA A 836 26.21 -29.26 2.28
C ALA A 836 25.72 -30.68 1.92
N TRP A 837 25.10 -31.38 2.89
CA TRP A 837 24.47 -32.69 2.65
C TRP A 837 23.35 -32.63 1.61
N ALA A 838 22.56 -31.56 1.62
CA ALA A 838 21.48 -31.34 0.66
C ALA A 838 21.97 -30.89 -0.73
N GLY A 839 23.28 -30.67 -0.93
CA GLY A 839 23.85 -30.12 -2.16
C GLY A 839 23.51 -28.64 -2.37
N LYS A 840 23.37 -27.89 -1.28
CA LYS A 840 22.93 -26.48 -1.24
C LYS A 840 23.81 -25.68 -0.26
N ARG A 841 23.45 -24.43 -0.02
CA ARG A 841 24.07 -23.53 0.97
C ARG A 841 23.02 -22.85 1.84
N LEU A 842 23.46 -22.12 2.86
CA LEU A 842 22.61 -21.15 3.56
C LEU A 842 22.49 -19.88 2.69
N PRO A 843 21.37 -19.15 2.74
CA PRO A 843 21.28 -17.81 2.15
C PRO A 843 22.22 -16.84 2.88
N THR A 844 22.67 -15.80 2.21
CA THR A 844 23.19 -14.59 2.86
C THR A 844 22.02 -13.79 3.46
N GLU A 845 22.28 -12.88 4.41
CA GLU A 845 21.21 -12.02 4.93
C GLU A 845 20.60 -11.09 3.85
N ALA A 846 21.37 -10.72 2.82
CA ALA A 846 20.90 -9.91 1.70
C ALA A 846 19.97 -10.71 0.77
N GLU A 847 20.31 -11.96 0.47
CA GLU A 847 19.41 -12.87 -0.26
C GLU A 847 18.14 -13.15 0.51
N TRP A 848 18.25 -13.40 1.82
CA TRP A 848 17.11 -13.63 2.69
C TRP A 848 16.18 -12.41 2.71
N GLU A 849 16.73 -11.21 2.90
CA GLU A 849 15.95 -9.97 2.95
C GLU A 849 15.34 -9.64 1.59
N LYS A 850 16.06 -9.85 0.49
CA LYS A 850 15.52 -9.71 -0.88
C LYS A 850 14.36 -10.69 -1.10
N ALA A 851 14.53 -11.96 -0.72
CA ALA A 851 13.46 -12.95 -0.80
C ALA A 851 12.24 -12.57 0.04
N ALA A 852 12.43 -11.94 1.20
CA ALA A 852 11.36 -11.51 2.09
C ALA A 852 10.66 -10.20 1.64
N ARG A 853 11.39 -9.21 1.13
CA ARG A 853 10.86 -7.84 0.96
C ARG A 853 10.74 -7.37 -0.49
N HIS A 854 11.55 -7.91 -1.41
CA HIS A 854 11.63 -7.40 -2.78
C HIS A 854 10.54 -7.99 -3.67
N HIS A 855 9.80 -7.13 -4.35
CA HIS A 855 8.86 -7.53 -5.39
C HIS A 855 9.31 -6.97 -6.74
N PRO A 856 9.62 -7.79 -7.76
CA PRO A 856 10.24 -7.31 -9.01
C PRO A 856 9.47 -6.21 -9.77
N SER A 857 8.16 -6.09 -9.56
CA SER A 857 7.31 -5.04 -10.15
C SER A 857 6.94 -3.89 -9.20
N ALA A 858 7.39 -3.91 -7.93
CA ALA A 858 7.22 -2.78 -7.01
C ALA A 858 8.53 -1.99 -6.95
N GLY A 859 8.47 -0.67 -7.16
CA GLY A 859 9.63 0.22 -7.08
C GLY A 859 10.23 0.41 -5.68
N HIS A 860 9.85 -0.42 -4.69
CA HIS A 860 10.27 -0.33 -3.29
C HIS A 860 10.25 -1.72 -2.62
N SER A 861 10.96 -1.85 -1.50
CA SER A 861 10.92 -3.03 -0.62
C SER A 861 9.71 -2.94 0.32
N ARG A 862 9.05 -4.08 0.58
CA ARG A 862 7.93 -4.22 1.54
C ARG A 862 8.43 -4.32 2.99
N ALA A 863 7.59 -4.00 3.97
CA ALA A 863 7.92 -4.21 5.39
C ALA A 863 7.92 -5.70 5.80
N TYR A 864 7.00 -6.50 5.24
CA TYR A 864 6.85 -7.94 5.50
C TYR A 864 6.63 -8.75 4.19
N PRO A 865 6.79 -10.09 4.21
CA PRO A 865 6.56 -10.96 3.05
C PRO A 865 5.23 -10.76 2.33
N TRP A 866 4.15 -10.65 3.10
CA TRP A 866 2.78 -10.49 2.61
C TRP A 866 2.46 -9.05 2.15
N GLY A 867 3.26 -8.05 2.53
CA GLY A 867 3.00 -6.63 2.28
C GLY A 867 3.34 -5.76 3.49
N ASP A 868 2.69 -4.60 3.59
CA ASP A 868 2.97 -3.61 4.65
C ASP A 868 1.95 -3.65 5.81
N GLU A 869 1.02 -4.62 5.80
CA GLU A 869 0.12 -4.85 6.92
C GLU A 869 0.88 -5.44 8.12
N ALA A 870 0.58 -4.94 9.32
CA ALA A 870 1.15 -5.44 10.56
C ALA A 870 0.92 -6.97 10.74
N PRO A 871 1.81 -7.68 11.45
CA PRO A 871 1.67 -9.12 11.66
C PRO A 871 0.38 -9.46 12.41
N ALA A 872 -0.44 -10.32 11.81
CA ALA A 872 -1.68 -10.85 12.37
C ALA A 872 -1.61 -12.37 12.50
N GLU A 873 -2.54 -12.98 13.24
CA GLU A 873 -2.49 -14.43 13.53
C GLU A 873 -2.54 -15.33 12.30
N ARG A 874 -3.13 -14.83 11.19
CA ARG A 874 -3.18 -15.52 9.90
C ARG A 874 -1.87 -15.43 9.09
N HIS A 875 -1.02 -14.44 9.38
CA HIS A 875 0.24 -14.20 8.68
C HIS A 875 1.39 -15.03 9.26
N ALA A 876 1.51 -15.11 10.60
CA ALA A 876 2.68 -15.72 11.24
C ALA A 876 2.42 -16.31 12.64
N ASN A 877 3.27 -17.27 13.00
CA ASN A 877 3.44 -17.78 14.37
C ASN A 877 4.45 -16.92 15.13
N LEU A 878 3.95 -16.01 15.97
CA LEU A 878 4.71 -15.05 16.76
C LEU A 878 4.13 -14.97 18.18
N GLY A 879 4.86 -14.31 19.08
CA GLY A 879 4.37 -13.93 20.41
C GLY A 879 4.07 -15.12 21.31
N GLN A 880 4.88 -16.18 21.23
CA GLN A 880 4.80 -17.42 22.03
C GLN A 880 3.45 -18.17 21.97
N ARG A 881 2.59 -17.89 20.98
CA ARG A 881 1.19 -18.37 20.88
C ARG A 881 1.02 -19.88 21.07
N HIS A 882 1.97 -20.68 20.59
CA HIS A 882 1.90 -22.15 20.58
C HIS A 882 3.02 -22.86 21.35
N LEU A 883 4.02 -22.13 21.84
CA LEU A 883 5.27 -22.68 22.41
C LEU A 883 5.96 -23.72 21.50
N SER A 884 5.77 -23.62 20.18
CA SER A 884 6.40 -24.48 19.17
C SER A 884 6.27 -23.82 17.78
N PRO A 885 7.11 -24.20 16.81
CA PRO A 885 6.84 -23.95 15.39
C PRO A 885 5.49 -24.58 14.98
N ALA A 886 4.88 -24.03 13.93
CA ALA A 886 3.78 -24.64 13.21
C ALA A 886 4.31 -25.56 12.10
N GLY A 887 3.47 -26.49 11.64
CA GLY A 887 3.80 -27.31 10.48
C GLY A 887 3.99 -26.45 9.22
N VAL A 888 4.88 -26.87 8.31
CA VAL A 888 5.11 -26.12 7.07
C VAL A 888 3.83 -25.93 6.25
N TRP A 889 3.70 -24.78 5.59
CA TRP A 889 2.49 -24.31 4.88
C TRP A 889 1.28 -23.99 5.78
N ALA A 890 1.46 -23.86 7.11
CA ALA A 890 0.36 -23.48 8.03
C ALA A 890 -0.25 -22.10 7.72
N TYR A 891 0.60 -21.14 7.32
CA TYR A 891 0.26 -19.74 7.07
C TYR A 891 0.36 -19.40 5.57
N PRO A 892 -0.70 -19.62 4.78
CA PRO A 892 -0.73 -19.23 3.37
C PRO A 892 -0.75 -17.70 3.20
N ASP A 893 -1.48 -16.99 4.04
CA ASP A 893 -1.60 -15.52 4.01
C ASP A 893 -0.30 -14.82 4.41
N GLY A 894 0.65 -15.56 5.01
CA GLY A 894 2.00 -15.11 5.34
C GLY A 894 3.03 -15.26 4.22
N ALA A 895 2.60 -15.67 3.01
CA ALA A 895 3.50 -15.90 1.89
C ALA A 895 3.95 -14.60 1.21
N THR A 896 5.16 -14.65 0.65
CA THR A 896 5.57 -13.75 -0.43
C THR A 896 4.70 -13.99 -1.68
N ALA A 897 4.57 -12.97 -2.53
CA ALA A 897 3.87 -13.11 -3.82
C ALA A 897 4.50 -14.18 -4.75
N SER A 898 5.77 -14.51 -4.54
CA SER A 898 6.50 -15.56 -5.27
C SER A 898 6.38 -16.96 -4.65
N GLY A 899 5.61 -17.14 -3.57
CA GLY A 899 5.30 -18.46 -2.99
C GLY A 899 6.31 -18.99 -1.96
N ILE A 900 7.15 -18.12 -1.39
CA ILE A 900 7.96 -18.42 -0.20
C ILE A 900 7.12 -18.14 1.05
N HIS A 901 6.97 -19.14 1.93
CA HIS A 901 6.17 -19.11 3.16
C HIS A 901 7.05 -19.10 4.41
N GLN A 902 6.47 -18.64 5.53
CA GLN A 902 7.06 -18.70 6.87
C GLN A 902 8.47 -18.09 6.93
N LEU A 903 8.68 -16.98 6.22
CA LEU A 903 9.85 -16.12 6.40
C LEU A 903 9.70 -15.21 7.64
N ILE A 904 8.54 -15.16 8.27
CA ILE A 904 8.34 -14.45 9.53
C ILE A 904 7.70 -15.41 10.53
N GLY A 905 8.34 -15.53 11.70
CA GLY A 905 7.94 -16.43 12.78
C GLY A 905 8.39 -17.89 12.59
N ASP A 906 7.86 -18.76 13.44
CA ASP A 906 8.26 -20.17 13.58
C ASP A 906 9.70 -20.39 14.05
N VAL A 907 10.73 -20.11 13.25
CA VAL A 907 12.14 -20.29 13.62
C VAL A 907 13.03 -19.18 13.08
N TRP A 908 14.01 -18.75 13.88
CA TRP A 908 15.10 -17.91 13.38
C TRP A 908 15.90 -18.68 12.33
N GLU A 909 16.07 -18.12 11.13
CA GLU A 909 16.77 -18.79 10.04
C GLU A 909 18.24 -18.37 9.99
N TRP A 910 19.17 -19.31 10.17
CA TRP A 910 20.60 -19.07 10.05
C TRP A 910 20.97 -18.62 8.62
N THR A 911 21.71 -17.51 8.52
CA THR A 911 22.32 -17.03 7.28
C THR A 911 23.83 -17.25 7.30
N SER A 912 24.45 -17.26 6.11
CA SER A 912 25.91 -17.35 5.94
C SER A 912 26.67 -16.05 6.31
N SER A 913 25.96 -14.94 6.51
CA SER A 913 26.54 -13.62 6.78
C SER A 913 27.08 -13.51 8.22
N GLY A 914 28.25 -12.89 8.36
CA GLY A 914 28.70 -12.33 9.64
C GLY A 914 27.85 -11.12 10.04
N PHE A 915 27.87 -10.74 11.33
CA PHE A 915 27.18 -9.55 11.78
C PHE A 915 28.08 -8.33 11.57
N GLU A 916 27.77 -7.54 10.55
CA GLU A 916 28.55 -6.37 10.13
C GLU A 916 27.68 -5.10 10.06
N ALA A 917 28.34 -3.94 10.15
CA ALA A 917 27.69 -2.64 9.96
C ALA A 917 27.22 -2.46 8.50
N TYR A 918 26.01 -1.94 8.30
CA TYR A 918 25.58 -1.49 6.97
C TYR A 918 26.36 -0.24 6.53
N PRO A 919 26.54 -0.01 5.20
CA PRO A 919 27.18 1.20 4.71
C PRO A 919 26.47 2.46 5.21
N GLY A 920 27.16 3.30 5.98
CA GLY A 920 26.60 4.50 6.59
C GLY A 920 25.91 4.30 7.95
N PHE A 921 26.01 3.11 8.56
CA PHE A 921 25.56 2.84 9.93
C PHE A 921 26.00 3.94 10.92
N ARG A 922 25.11 4.27 11.85
CA ARG A 922 25.40 5.12 13.02
C ARG A 922 24.72 4.51 14.23
N ALA A 923 25.52 4.21 15.26
CA ALA A 923 25.02 3.73 16.54
C ALA A 923 24.05 4.75 17.15
N PHE A 924 22.84 4.31 17.51
CA PHE A 924 21.82 5.19 18.08
C PHE A 924 20.71 4.44 18.83
N PRO A 925 20.28 4.92 20.01
CA PRO A 925 20.98 5.78 20.97
C PRO A 925 21.98 4.97 21.83
N TYR A 926 21.87 3.64 21.78
CA TYR A 926 22.57 2.70 22.64
C TYR A 926 23.67 2.00 21.85
N ARG A 927 24.91 2.48 21.98
CA ARG A 927 26.04 2.04 21.15
C ARG A 927 26.36 0.56 21.32
N GLU A 928 26.28 0.08 22.55
CA GLU A 928 26.55 -1.28 22.94
C GLU A 928 25.44 -2.24 22.49
N TYR A 929 24.31 -1.76 21.96
CA TYR A 929 23.27 -2.62 21.39
C TYR A 929 23.79 -3.41 20.18
N SER A 930 24.52 -2.76 19.27
CA SER A 930 24.97 -3.35 18.00
C SER A 930 26.48 -3.24 17.76
N GLU A 931 27.07 -2.06 17.95
CA GLU A 931 28.38 -1.73 17.39
C GLU A 931 29.50 -2.63 17.94
N VAL A 932 29.42 -2.98 19.22
CA VAL A 932 30.41 -3.79 19.93
C VAL A 932 30.44 -5.27 19.49
N PHE A 933 29.49 -5.71 18.66
CA PHE A 933 29.42 -7.08 18.14
C PHE A 933 29.87 -7.19 16.67
N PHE A 934 30.07 -6.08 15.96
CA PHE A 934 30.49 -6.12 14.56
C PHE A 934 31.90 -6.69 14.38
N GLY A 935 32.14 -7.41 13.27
CA GLY A 935 33.39 -8.13 13.01
C GLY A 935 33.69 -9.29 13.97
N GLY A 936 32.79 -9.58 14.93
CA GLY A 936 32.94 -10.68 15.89
C GLY A 936 32.62 -12.06 15.29
N ASP A 937 32.85 -13.11 16.08
CA ASP A 937 32.49 -14.49 15.70
C ASP A 937 30.98 -14.74 15.89
N TYR A 938 30.18 -14.04 15.08
CA TYR A 938 28.73 -14.08 15.05
C TYR A 938 28.22 -14.47 13.66
N ARG A 939 27.01 -15.02 13.59
CA ARG A 939 26.27 -15.21 12.34
C ARG A 939 24.89 -14.61 12.47
N VAL A 940 24.42 -14.00 11.39
CA VAL A 940 23.12 -13.34 11.36
C VAL A 940 22.00 -14.37 11.21
N LEU A 941 20.93 -14.18 11.98
CA LEU A 941 19.66 -14.90 11.83
C LEU A 941 18.54 -13.91 11.48
N ARG A 942 17.58 -14.37 10.69
CA ARG A 942 16.45 -13.55 10.22
C ARG A 942 15.10 -14.24 10.45
N GLY A 943 14.02 -13.47 10.34
CA GLY A 943 12.63 -13.95 10.35
C GLY A 943 11.90 -13.98 11.70
N GLY A 944 12.60 -14.05 12.83
CA GLY A 944 11.94 -14.26 14.12
C GLY A 944 11.49 -15.71 14.32
N SER A 945 11.34 -16.14 15.58
CA SER A 945 10.83 -17.46 15.93
C SER A 945 9.37 -17.41 16.41
N PHE A 946 8.79 -18.56 16.72
CA PHE A 946 7.53 -18.62 17.47
C PHE A 946 7.59 -17.88 18.81
N GLY A 947 8.78 -17.66 19.37
CA GLY A 947 9.05 -16.90 20.58
C GLY A 947 9.23 -15.38 20.39
N THR A 948 9.33 -14.88 19.16
CA THR A 948 9.55 -13.44 18.90
C THR A 948 8.21 -12.69 18.85
N ASP A 949 8.08 -11.52 19.51
CA ASP A 949 6.89 -10.67 19.38
C ASP A 949 6.94 -9.80 18.11
N ALA A 950 5.76 -9.43 17.58
CA ALA A 950 5.64 -8.60 16.39
C ALA A 950 6.38 -7.25 16.47
N VAL A 951 6.62 -6.69 17.67
CA VAL A 951 7.41 -5.46 17.83
C VAL A 951 8.90 -5.66 17.55
N ALA A 952 9.41 -6.88 17.75
CA ALA A 952 10.80 -7.27 17.55
C ALA A 952 10.97 -8.16 16.31
N CYS A 953 10.06 -8.03 15.32
CA CYS A 953 10.13 -8.80 14.08
C CYS A 953 9.67 -7.98 12.87
N ARG A 954 10.54 -7.88 11.87
CA ARG A 954 10.38 -7.13 10.61
C ARG A 954 11.15 -7.84 9.50
N GLY A 955 10.83 -7.55 8.24
CA GLY A 955 11.66 -7.97 7.10
C GLY A 955 13.12 -7.54 7.24
N THR A 956 13.40 -6.42 7.89
CA THR A 956 14.75 -5.86 8.16
C THR A 956 15.43 -6.38 9.44
N PHE A 957 14.71 -6.99 10.38
CA PHE A 957 15.25 -7.27 11.74
C PHE A 957 16.43 -8.25 11.71
N ARG A 958 17.59 -7.82 12.24
CA ARG A 958 18.82 -8.62 12.30
C ARG A 958 19.01 -9.14 13.72
N ASN A 959 18.91 -10.45 13.90
CA ASN A 959 19.39 -11.14 15.11
C ASN A 959 20.78 -11.69 14.84
N TRP A 960 21.60 -11.90 15.87
CA TRP A 960 22.93 -12.49 15.75
C TRP A 960 23.26 -13.31 17.00
N ASP A 961 23.92 -14.44 16.82
CA ASP A 961 24.50 -15.20 17.94
C ASP A 961 25.76 -15.94 17.46
N HIS A 962 26.53 -16.47 18.41
CA HIS A 962 27.72 -17.25 18.10
C HIS A 962 27.36 -18.54 17.35
N PRO A 963 28.16 -18.98 16.36
CA PRO A 963 27.89 -20.18 15.54
C PRO A 963 27.59 -21.48 16.30
N VAL A 964 28.07 -21.59 17.54
CA VAL A 964 27.91 -22.75 18.44
C VAL A 964 26.57 -22.80 19.18
N ARG A 965 25.78 -21.72 19.14
CA ARG A 965 24.57 -21.59 19.96
C ARG A 965 23.39 -22.29 19.30
N ARG A 966 22.59 -22.95 20.13
CA ARG A 966 21.46 -23.79 19.69
C ARG A 966 20.32 -23.91 20.71
N GLN A 967 20.49 -23.32 21.90
CA GLN A 967 19.40 -23.12 22.87
C GLN A 967 18.36 -22.11 22.37
N ILE A 968 18.77 -21.20 21.48
CA ILE A 968 17.89 -20.30 20.73
C ILE A 968 16.95 -21.09 19.79
N PHE A 969 15.82 -20.47 19.43
CA PHE A 969 14.81 -21.07 18.56
C PHE A 969 15.19 -20.97 17.07
N ALA A 970 16.39 -21.43 16.73
CA ALA A 970 16.98 -21.36 15.39
C ALA A 970 16.80 -22.65 14.59
N GLY A 971 16.55 -22.49 13.29
CA GLY A 971 16.33 -23.51 12.28
C GLY A 971 17.08 -23.20 10.98
N ILE A 972 16.62 -23.79 9.87
CA ILE A 972 17.35 -23.80 8.59
C ILE A 972 16.40 -23.51 7.43
N ARG A 973 16.78 -22.61 6.52
CA ARG A 973 16.28 -22.53 5.15
C ARG A 973 17.45 -22.65 4.18
N LEU A 974 17.26 -23.35 3.07
CA LEU A 974 18.32 -23.58 2.07
C LEU A 974 18.18 -22.66 0.88
N ALA A 975 19.32 -22.23 0.35
CA ALA A 975 19.46 -21.53 -0.92
C ALA A 975 20.50 -22.23 -1.81
N ARG A 976 20.46 -21.95 -3.10
CA ARG A 976 21.50 -22.35 -4.06
C ARG A 976 21.61 -21.32 -5.17
N ASP A 977 22.77 -21.28 -5.80
CA ASP A 977 23.00 -20.42 -6.96
C ASP A 977 22.16 -20.90 -8.16
N CYS A 978 21.74 -19.97 -8.99
CA CYS A 978 21.31 -20.27 -10.35
C CYS A 978 22.56 -20.32 -11.23
N ALA A 979 22.70 -21.34 -12.08
CA ALA A 979 23.76 -21.34 -13.08
C ALA A 979 23.54 -20.17 -14.06
N ASP A 980 24.58 -19.36 -14.28
CA ASP A 980 24.53 -18.29 -15.26
C ASP A 980 24.17 -18.84 -16.64
N ALA A 981 23.21 -18.22 -17.32
CA ALA A 981 22.92 -18.47 -18.73
C ALA A 981 23.98 -17.81 -19.63
N ALA A 982 25.25 -18.08 -19.35
CA ALA A 982 26.39 -17.55 -20.08
C ALA A 982 26.77 -18.48 -21.25
N GLY A 983 26.45 -18.05 -22.48
CA GLY A 983 27.12 -18.55 -23.67
C GLY A 983 26.48 -19.75 -24.39
N SER A 984 25.27 -19.57 -24.95
CA SER A 984 24.84 -20.33 -26.14
C SER A 984 24.84 -19.48 -27.40
N SER A 985 25.87 -18.64 -27.57
CA SER A 985 26.22 -18.06 -28.87
C SER A 985 26.93 -19.13 -29.73
N SER A 986 26.18 -20.16 -30.12
CA SER A 986 26.68 -21.12 -31.12
C SER A 986 26.57 -20.49 -32.50
N SER A 987 27.73 -20.05 -33.02
CA SER A 987 27.91 -19.59 -34.39
C SER A 987 27.41 -20.63 -35.40
N GLY A 988 26.26 -20.36 -36.01
CA GLY A 988 25.91 -20.91 -37.32
C GLY A 988 26.56 -20.03 -38.39
N ALA A 989 27.82 -20.33 -38.72
CA ALA A 989 28.47 -19.71 -39.87
C ALA A 989 27.91 -20.35 -41.15
N ASP A 990 27.33 -19.52 -42.01
CA ASP A 990 26.75 -19.94 -43.29
C ASP A 990 27.88 -19.95 -44.34
N GLU A 991 28.45 -21.13 -44.62
CA GLU A 991 29.41 -21.31 -45.71
C GLU A 991 28.70 -21.69 -47.02
N SER A 992 28.41 -20.69 -47.88
CA SER A 992 28.21 -20.95 -49.31
C SER A 992 28.43 -19.71 -50.21
N GLY A 993 29.47 -19.74 -51.07
CA GLY A 993 29.69 -18.92 -52.29
C GLY A 993 29.89 -17.40 -52.08
N ASP A 994 30.86 -16.70 -52.66
CA ASP A 994 31.51 -16.86 -53.98
C ASP A 994 32.74 -15.91 -54.05
N ALA A 995 33.61 -16.14 -55.05
CA ALA A 995 34.79 -15.34 -55.47
C ALA A 995 36.08 -15.40 -54.61
#